data_AF-A0A6I5QS14-F1
#
_entry.id   AF-A0A6I5QS14-F1
#
_cell.length_a   1.000
_cell.length_b   1.000
_cell.length_c   1.000
_cell.angle_alpha   90.00
_cell.angle_beta   90.00
_cell.angle_gamma   90.00
#
_symmetry.space_group_name_H-M   'P 1'
#
loop_
_entity.id
_entity.type
_entity.pdbx_description
1 polymer ?
#
loop_
_entity_poly.entity_id
_entity_poly.type
_entity_poly.pdbx_seq_one_letter_code
_entity_poly.pdbx_strand_id
1 'polypeptide(L)'
;MSNSDSVVEALLQAIPQMRPQVFFKTSLTALSHAMEDQVLAGMEKPLVIASFQQERFYRQEAHRYQRIADISDQVYVLSAAGTSFDNSSEWYETIAFDENDALTQEWHLVVIGSEYSACLICRERAPATPITPIPGGLPLEQTRRFEGVWTQESLICYQAANMLLDRIVGYRPLLEPKVAAAKARYLTVPADTEQVQEGAGVDPFTQRLVTYLQAGQYKLLKAYKAISVKEQRERLVNSITSAIRRSLNPEELFQITVDELGQALKICRCIIYRCPSQCAEIVIRHEHRGREVSSLLETRWPIAENPLIEHMHQHHESIVISDTRSPDTSVQMALDALNYLVEEWCIRSWALVPLVYQQRFLGMIELHHCQETSQVWSEGDLALVEAVAAQLSVAIIQADAYAHLQDLNQQLEALERTRSNLIAITGHELRTPLSTIQVALESLATEPDMPENLRAVMLNSALDDAERMRKLVQDFLTLSRLESGRIEWNFEALAIAECVDLALSSVQARQGDHAPCADIQVNLPPGLPIVRADGEWLVEVIVKLLDNACKFTEPGDVISISAKPVDTDLIQVTIADTGRGIEPYRLEAVFDRFYQEEGALRRTTGGTGLGLAMCRQIIEGLGGRIWATSEGKDQGSQLHFTLPIAEGRAILHVRHNTEEMLTEEDPNSLSVLERNNPYILD
;
A
#
# COMPACT_ATOMS: atom_id res chain seq x y z
N MET A 1 55.21 34.07 -0.96
CA MET A 1 55.13 33.17 -2.14
C MET A 1 54.35 31.95 -1.68
N SER A 2 53.21 31.62 -2.29
CA SER A 2 52.43 30.43 -1.91
C SER A 2 52.99 29.22 -2.64
N ASN A 3 53.33 28.17 -1.91
CA ASN A 3 53.65 26.86 -2.47
C ASN A 3 52.41 25.96 -2.39
N SER A 4 51.94 25.46 -3.52
CA SER A 4 50.76 24.60 -3.61
C SER A 4 51.06 23.12 -3.32
N ASP A 5 52.34 22.74 -3.25
CA ASP A 5 52.71 21.33 -3.15
C ASP A 5 52.60 20.84 -1.70
N SER A 6 52.03 19.66 -1.49
CA SER A 6 51.94 19.01 -0.18
C SER A 6 53.28 18.37 0.19
N VAL A 7 53.81 18.62 1.40
CA VAL A 7 55.03 17.93 1.88
C VAL A 7 54.74 16.45 2.10
N VAL A 8 53.53 16.14 2.59
CA VAL A 8 53.09 14.75 2.81
C VAL A 8 53.08 13.97 1.50
N GLU A 9 52.51 14.53 0.43
CA GLU A 9 52.46 13.87 -0.89
C GLU A 9 53.85 13.75 -1.52
N ALA A 10 54.68 14.79 -1.43
CA ALA A 10 56.06 14.74 -1.93
C ALA A 10 56.88 13.64 -1.23
N LEU A 11 56.71 13.48 0.09
CA LEU A 11 57.38 12.41 0.86
C LEU A 11 56.86 11.02 0.47
N LEU A 12 55.55 10.84 0.29
CA LEU A 12 54.96 9.57 -0.14
C LEU A 12 55.35 9.20 -1.57
N GLN A 13 55.56 10.17 -2.46
CA GLN A 13 56.09 9.94 -3.80
C GLN A 13 57.57 9.54 -3.78
N ALA A 14 58.37 10.16 -2.91
CA ALA A 14 59.78 9.84 -2.76
C ALA A 14 60.02 8.43 -2.16
N ILE A 15 59.09 7.95 -1.32
CA ILE A 15 59.16 6.63 -0.69
C ILE A 15 57.82 5.88 -0.88
N PRO A 16 57.63 5.19 -2.03
CA PRO A 16 56.36 4.54 -2.37
C PRO A 16 55.94 3.38 -1.45
N GLN A 17 56.88 2.82 -0.68
CA GLN A 17 56.61 1.71 0.24
C GLN A 17 55.96 2.16 1.55
N MET A 18 55.94 3.46 1.83
CA MET A 18 55.42 4.04 3.06
C MET A 18 53.89 4.08 3.04
N ARG A 19 53.25 3.62 4.12
CA ARG A 19 51.79 3.67 4.27
C ARG A 19 51.39 4.77 5.26
N PRO A 20 50.63 5.79 4.84
CA PRO A 20 50.16 6.81 5.76
C PRO A 20 49.15 6.23 6.77
N GLN A 21 49.19 6.76 7.98
CA GLN A 21 48.30 6.42 9.09
C GLN A 21 47.33 7.57 9.36
N VAL A 22 46.16 7.23 9.92
CA VAL A 22 45.19 8.24 10.35
C VAL A 22 45.41 8.57 11.82
N PHE A 23 45.64 9.85 12.10
CA PHE A 23 45.75 10.39 13.44
C PHE A 23 44.57 11.32 13.77
N PHE A 24 44.21 11.39 15.04
CA PHE A 24 43.27 12.38 15.56
C PHE A 24 44.05 13.51 16.22
N LYS A 25 43.48 14.74 16.25
CA LYS A 25 44.13 15.92 16.83
C LYS A 25 44.72 15.67 18.23
N THR A 26 44.00 14.97 19.09
CA THR A 26 44.43 14.66 20.47
C THR A 26 45.66 13.74 20.50
N SER A 27 45.67 12.69 19.67
CA SER A 27 46.81 11.79 19.53
C SER A 27 48.03 12.49 18.93
N LEU A 28 47.84 13.36 17.94
CA LEU A 28 48.93 14.15 17.36
C LEU A 28 49.53 15.14 18.34
N THR A 29 48.68 15.84 19.10
CA THR A 29 49.15 16.82 20.09
C THR A 29 49.99 16.13 21.17
N ALA A 30 49.53 14.97 21.66
CA ALA A 30 50.29 14.18 22.63
C ALA A 30 51.63 13.70 22.06
N LEU A 31 51.67 13.31 20.79
CA LEU A 31 52.90 12.87 20.12
C LEU A 31 53.87 14.04 19.90
N SER A 32 53.37 15.19 19.45
CA SER A 32 54.14 16.43 19.30
C SER A 32 54.78 16.85 20.63
N HIS A 33 54.00 16.88 21.71
CA HIS A 33 54.51 17.21 23.05
C HIS A 33 55.55 16.19 23.53
N ALA A 34 55.36 14.89 23.28
CA ALA A 34 56.34 13.88 23.66
C ALA A 34 57.67 14.05 22.91
N MET A 35 57.63 14.40 21.62
CA MET A 35 58.84 14.72 20.84
C MET A 35 59.55 15.97 21.37
N GLU A 36 58.80 17.03 21.65
CA GLU A 36 59.32 18.28 22.19
C GLU A 36 59.91 18.09 23.60
N ASP A 37 59.25 17.32 24.46
CA ASP A 37 59.73 17.02 25.81
C ASP A 37 61.01 16.16 25.75
N GLN A 38 61.16 15.27 24.76
CA GLN A 38 62.42 14.55 24.52
C GLN A 38 63.56 15.50 24.10
N VAL A 39 63.28 16.52 23.29
CA VAL A 39 64.27 17.57 22.97
C VAL A 39 64.70 18.32 24.22
N LEU A 40 63.74 18.73 25.05
CA LEU A 40 64.00 19.50 26.27
C LEU A 40 64.71 18.70 27.36
N ALA A 41 64.57 17.37 27.37
CA ALA A 41 65.25 16.48 28.29
C ALA A 41 66.65 16.04 27.81
N GLY A 42 66.91 16.18 26.50
CA GLY A 42 68.18 15.79 25.88
C GLY A 42 69.32 16.77 26.17
N MET A 43 70.55 16.26 26.11
CA MET A 43 71.78 17.05 26.26
C MET A 43 72.40 17.47 24.91
N GLU A 44 71.80 17.02 23.80
CA GLU A 44 72.26 17.30 22.44
C GLU A 44 71.71 18.61 21.89
N LYS A 45 72.29 19.10 20.78
CA LYS A 45 71.77 20.24 20.02
C LYS A 45 71.11 19.76 18.72
N PRO A 46 69.82 19.41 18.72
CA PRO A 46 69.16 18.86 17.54
C PRO A 46 68.71 19.94 16.55
N LEU A 47 68.56 19.59 15.28
CA LEU A 47 67.79 20.37 14.31
C LEU A 47 66.28 20.18 14.60
N VAL A 48 65.54 21.27 14.77
CA VAL A 48 64.08 21.25 15.00
C VAL A 48 63.39 22.10 13.95
N ILE A 49 62.43 21.50 13.24
CA ILE A 49 61.59 22.17 12.25
C ILE A 49 60.13 21.90 12.59
N ALA A 50 59.37 22.96 12.88
CA ALA A 50 57.94 22.85 13.21
C ALA A 50 57.11 23.73 12.28
N SER A 51 55.94 23.23 11.87
CA SER A 51 55.00 23.96 11.01
C SER A 51 53.60 23.94 11.64
N PHE A 52 53.03 25.13 11.80
CA PHE A 52 51.70 25.33 12.36
C PHE A 52 50.74 25.85 11.31
N GLN A 53 49.60 25.17 11.15
CA GLN A 53 48.53 25.52 10.23
C GLN A 53 48.06 27.00 10.36
N GLN A 54 48.06 27.55 11.58
CA GLN A 54 47.60 28.91 11.90
C GLN A 54 48.39 29.49 13.08
N GLU A 55 48.57 30.82 13.10
CA GLU A 55 49.28 31.55 14.16
C GLU A 55 48.78 31.22 15.57
N ARG A 56 47.46 31.05 15.76
CA ARG A 56 46.87 30.76 17.08
C ARG A 56 47.39 29.46 17.71
N PHE A 57 47.74 28.47 16.90
CA PHE A 57 48.27 27.19 17.39
C PHE A 57 49.74 27.34 17.81
N TYR A 58 50.52 28.10 17.04
CA TYR A 58 51.88 28.46 17.42
C TYR A 58 51.93 29.26 18.73
N ARG A 59 51.06 30.27 18.90
CA ARG A 59 51.07 31.13 20.11
C ARG A 59 50.88 30.32 21.41
N GLN A 60 50.17 29.20 21.35
CA GLN A 60 50.00 28.30 22.50
C GLN A 60 51.30 27.58 22.89
N GLU A 61 52.19 27.33 21.92
CA GLU A 61 53.44 26.58 22.10
C GLU A 61 54.70 27.47 22.05
N ALA A 62 54.56 28.78 21.79
CA ALA A 62 55.70 29.69 21.56
C ALA A 62 56.76 29.66 22.68
N HIS A 63 56.34 29.56 23.94
CA HIS A 63 57.23 29.46 25.10
C HIS A 63 58.06 28.16 25.11
N ARG A 64 57.54 27.05 24.57
CA ARG A 64 58.32 25.81 24.43
C ARG A 64 59.43 25.95 23.40
N TYR A 65 59.13 26.53 22.24
CA TYR A 65 60.15 26.73 21.20
C TYR A 65 61.24 27.72 21.63
N GLN A 66 60.92 28.68 22.50
CA GLN A 66 61.95 29.52 23.15
C GLN A 66 62.90 28.67 24.01
N ARG A 67 62.37 27.78 24.85
CA ARG A 67 63.19 26.87 25.65
C ARG A 67 64.00 25.88 24.80
N ILE A 68 63.46 25.43 23.67
CA ILE A 68 64.20 24.57 22.73
C ILE A 68 65.35 25.35 22.06
N ALA A 69 65.14 26.64 21.77
CA ALA A 69 66.17 27.51 21.19
C ALA A 69 67.32 27.83 22.17
N ASP A 70 67.09 27.76 23.48
CA ASP A 70 68.17 27.82 24.48
C ASP A 70 69.12 26.62 24.38
N ILE A 71 68.64 25.48 23.86
CA ILE A 71 69.39 24.24 23.70
C ILE A 71 70.07 24.17 22.33
N SER A 72 69.35 24.52 21.25
CA SER A 72 69.82 24.42 19.87
C SER A 72 69.73 25.72 19.08
N ASP A 73 70.77 26.00 18.29
CA ASP A 73 70.83 27.13 17.36
C ASP A 73 70.08 26.89 16.03
N GLN A 74 69.59 25.66 15.82
CA GLN A 74 68.95 25.18 14.59
C GLN A 74 67.46 24.90 14.81
N VAL A 75 66.71 25.95 15.10
CA VAL A 75 65.25 25.89 15.32
C VAL A 75 64.55 26.76 14.28
N TYR A 76 63.63 26.15 13.53
CA TYR A 76 62.86 26.78 12.47
C TYR A 76 61.36 26.56 12.70
N VAL A 77 60.60 27.64 12.83
CA VAL A 77 59.15 27.58 13.07
C VAL A 77 58.41 28.30 11.95
N LEU A 78 57.58 27.55 11.23
CA LEU A 78 56.74 28.04 10.15
C LEU A 78 55.29 28.23 10.64
N SER A 79 54.65 29.34 10.24
CA SER A 79 53.21 29.49 10.42
C SER A 79 52.59 30.41 9.36
N ALA A 80 51.29 30.25 9.11
CA ALA A 80 50.53 31.15 8.25
C ALA A 80 50.58 32.57 8.84
N ALA A 81 50.89 33.55 7.98
CA ALA A 81 50.98 34.96 8.35
C ALA A 81 49.62 35.42 8.91
N GLY A 82 49.60 35.79 10.19
CA GLY A 82 48.41 36.27 10.88
C GLY A 82 48.51 37.75 11.23
N THR A 83 47.93 38.14 12.36
CA THR A 83 47.92 39.55 12.80
C THR A 83 49.24 40.03 13.39
N SER A 84 50.11 39.12 13.85
CA SER A 84 51.41 39.49 14.44
C SER A 84 52.53 38.45 14.23
N PHE A 85 52.33 37.41 13.43
CA PHE A 85 53.37 36.43 13.14
C PHE A 85 54.12 36.85 11.87
N ASP A 86 55.35 37.32 12.07
CA ASP A 86 56.25 37.81 11.01
C ASP A 86 57.62 37.10 11.06
N ASN A 87 58.38 37.24 9.98
CA ASN A 87 59.74 36.72 9.90
C ASN A 87 60.66 37.42 10.92
N SER A 88 61.20 36.66 11.87
CA SER A 88 62.14 37.12 12.90
C SER A 88 63.28 36.12 13.11
N SER A 89 64.41 36.62 13.63
CA SER A 89 65.59 35.84 14.04
C SER A 89 66.00 36.12 15.49
N GLU A 90 65.07 36.57 16.34
CA GLU A 90 65.36 36.96 17.72
C GLU A 90 65.81 35.78 18.60
N TRP A 91 64.93 34.81 18.83
CA TRP A 91 65.23 33.61 19.62
C TRP A 91 65.50 32.39 18.73
N TYR A 92 64.73 32.25 17.66
CA TYR A 92 64.85 31.21 16.63
C TYR A 92 64.30 31.76 15.33
N GLU A 93 64.47 31.02 14.23
CA GLU A 93 63.96 31.46 12.94
C GLU A 93 62.45 31.25 12.86
N THR A 94 61.71 32.34 12.75
CA THR A 94 60.28 32.33 12.41
C THR A 94 60.11 32.61 10.92
N ILE A 95 59.27 31.82 10.26
CA ILE A 95 59.05 31.87 8.81
C ILE A 95 57.54 31.97 8.55
N ALA A 96 57.09 33.15 8.14
CA ALA A 96 55.71 33.39 7.76
C ALA A 96 55.44 32.93 6.32
N PHE A 97 54.37 32.16 6.12
CA PHE A 97 53.88 31.75 4.79
C PHE A 97 52.45 32.24 4.53
N ASP A 98 52.02 32.20 3.27
CA ASP A 98 50.72 32.74 2.83
C ASP A 98 49.54 31.87 3.31
N GLU A 99 48.36 32.47 3.54
CA GLU A 99 47.14 31.73 3.92
C GLU A 99 46.66 30.75 2.84
N ASN A 100 47.13 30.87 1.60
CA ASN A 100 46.81 29.96 0.50
C ASN A 100 47.86 28.84 0.30
N ASP A 101 48.86 28.75 1.17
CA ASP A 101 49.91 27.72 1.07
C ASP A 101 49.38 26.35 1.51
N ALA A 102 49.88 25.27 0.90
CA ALA A 102 49.53 23.91 1.28
C ALA A 102 49.84 23.60 2.76
N LEU A 103 50.85 24.27 3.34
CA LEU A 103 51.20 24.14 4.76
C LEU A 103 50.08 24.57 5.72
N THR A 104 49.08 25.33 5.27
CA THR A 104 47.90 25.66 6.09
C THR A 104 47.04 24.44 6.43
N GLN A 105 47.14 23.37 5.63
CA GLN A 105 46.44 22.11 5.87
C GLN A 105 47.37 21.02 6.43
N GLU A 106 48.64 21.32 6.68
CA GLU A 106 49.63 20.36 7.14
C GLU A 106 50.21 20.70 8.53
N TRP A 107 50.56 19.67 9.28
CA TRP A 107 51.25 19.73 10.56
C TRP A 107 52.58 18.98 10.41
N HIS A 108 53.67 19.69 10.66
CA HIS A 108 55.02 19.11 10.63
C HIS A 108 55.74 19.34 11.95
N LEU A 109 56.40 18.31 12.46
CA LEU A 109 57.44 18.42 13.47
C LEU A 109 58.54 17.44 13.12
N VAL A 110 59.74 17.94 12.84
CA VAL A 110 60.92 17.14 12.51
C VAL A 110 62.02 17.49 13.49
N VAL A 111 62.59 16.46 14.12
CA VAL A 111 63.68 16.57 15.07
C VAL A 111 64.80 15.62 14.66
N ILE A 112 66.02 16.15 14.50
CA ILE A 112 67.20 15.37 14.13
C ILE A 112 68.34 15.71 15.11
N GLY A 113 68.67 14.78 16.00
CA GLY A 113 69.85 14.78 16.85
C GLY A 113 70.90 13.77 16.39
N SER A 114 72.00 13.62 17.15
CA SER A 114 73.03 12.61 16.88
C SER A 114 72.62 11.22 17.38
N GLU A 115 71.81 11.15 18.43
CA GLU A 115 71.36 9.88 19.03
C GLU A 115 69.91 9.52 18.70
N TYR A 116 69.11 10.47 18.22
CA TYR A 116 67.70 10.23 17.87
C TYR A 116 67.25 11.07 16.69
N SER A 117 66.34 10.51 15.88
CA SER A 117 65.68 11.21 14.79
C SER A 117 64.20 10.86 14.82
N ALA A 118 63.35 11.84 14.55
CA ALA A 118 61.91 11.68 14.62
C ALA A 118 61.20 12.70 13.74
N CYS A 119 60.24 12.25 12.94
CA CYS A 119 59.41 13.15 12.14
C CYS A 119 57.93 12.79 12.21
N LEU A 120 57.11 13.80 12.47
CA LEU A 120 55.66 13.78 12.38
C LEU A 120 55.24 14.70 11.24
N ILE A 121 54.66 14.14 10.17
CA ILE A 121 54.25 14.87 8.97
C ILE A 121 52.84 14.45 8.61
N CYS A 122 51.88 15.34 8.75
CA CYS A 122 50.46 15.03 8.65
C CYS A 122 49.69 16.11 7.89
N ARG A 123 48.72 15.70 7.07
CA ARG A 123 47.76 16.58 6.42
C ARG A 123 46.38 16.38 6.99
N GLU A 124 45.66 17.46 7.24
CA GLU A 124 44.28 17.41 7.65
C GLU A 124 43.37 16.93 6.51
N ARG A 125 42.45 16.01 6.83
CA ARG A 125 41.35 15.64 5.94
C ARG A 125 40.07 16.31 6.38
N ALA A 126 39.47 17.09 5.47
CA ALA A 126 38.09 17.53 5.63
C ALA A 126 37.15 16.31 5.77
N PRO A 127 36.12 16.37 6.61
CA PRO A 127 35.13 15.30 6.68
C PRO A 127 34.44 15.16 5.33
N ALA A 128 34.36 13.93 4.82
CA ALA A 128 33.74 13.61 3.53
C ALA A 128 32.23 13.94 3.46
N THR A 129 31.62 14.31 4.58
CA THR A 129 30.22 14.71 4.68
C THR A 129 30.12 15.81 5.74
N PRO A 130 29.51 16.97 5.46
CA PRO A 130 29.29 17.98 6.49
C PRO A 130 28.36 17.39 7.55
N ILE A 131 28.91 17.16 8.75
CA ILE A 131 28.13 16.70 9.90
C ILE A 131 27.38 17.92 10.41
N THR A 132 26.05 17.92 10.30
CA THR A 132 25.21 18.96 10.88
C THR A 132 25.47 19.00 12.39
N PRO A 133 25.85 20.15 12.97
CA PRO A 133 26.18 20.21 14.39
C PRO A 133 24.94 19.87 15.23
N ILE A 134 25.05 18.82 16.04
CA ILE A 134 24.05 18.46 17.05
C ILE A 134 24.19 19.48 18.20
N PRO A 135 23.11 20.13 18.66
CA PRO A 135 23.16 21.00 19.83
C PRO A 135 23.62 20.18 21.06
N GLY A 136 24.77 20.52 21.63
CA GLY A 136 25.32 19.87 22.83
C GLY A 136 26.38 18.77 22.59
N GLY A 137 26.83 18.55 21.35
CA GLY A 137 27.96 17.65 21.06
C GLY A 137 29.32 18.21 21.49
N LEU A 138 30.30 17.32 21.73
CA LEU A 138 31.70 17.67 21.99
C LEU A 138 32.24 18.65 20.93
N PRO A 139 33.14 19.59 21.27
CA PRO A 139 33.64 20.58 20.33
C PRO A 139 34.22 19.92 19.06
N LEU A 140 33.73 20.33 17.88
CA LEU A 140 34.13 19.85 16.54
C LEU A 140 35.66 19.77 16.31
N GLU A 141 36.46 20.50 17.09
CA GLU A 141 37.92 20.47 16.96
C GLU A 141 38.57 19.14 17.36
N GLN A 142 37.98 18.36 18.28
CA GLN A 142 38.56 17.08 18.72
C GLN A 142 38.36 15.93 17.71
N THR A 143 37.43 16.10 16.78
CA THR A 143 37.11 15.13 15.73
C THR A 143 37.90 15.34 14.43
N ARG A 144 38.79 16.34 14.37
CA ARG A 144 39.65 16.60 13.20
C ARG A 144 40.55 15.40 12.93
N ARG A 145 40.54 14.94 11.67
CA ARG A 145 41.31 13.78 11.19
C ARG A 145 42.51 14.28 10.41
N PHE A 146 43.64 13.66 10.67
CA PHE A 146 44.89 13.89 9.98
C PHE A 146 45.35 12.58 9.37
N GLU A 147 45.96 12.65 8.20
CA GLU A 147 46.58 11.52 7.53
C GLU A 147 48.03 11.86 7.28
N GLY A 148 48.94 10.96 7.66
CA GLY A 148 50.35 11.24 7.56
C GLY A 148 51.22 10.16 8.16
N VAL A 149 52.46 10.51 8.49
CA VAL A 149 53.47 9.56 8.96
C VAL A 149 54.14 10.09 10.20
N TRP A 150 54.30 9.17 11.15
CA TRP A 150 55.14 9.30 12.31
C TRP A 150 56.20 8.20 12.22
N THR A 151 57.49 8.56 12.25
CA THR A 151 58.58 7.60 12.19
C THR A 151 59.83 8.13 12.90
N GLN A 152 60.69 7.20 13.33
CA GLN A 152 62.03 7.47 13.87
C GLN A 152 63.14 7.00 12.91
N GLU A 153 62.77 6.50 11.74
CA GLU A 153 63.74 6.05 10.74
C GLU A 153 64.50 7.27 10.20
N SER A 154 65.82 7.29 10.43
CA SER A 154 66.66 8.46 10.15
C SER A 154 66.60 8.88 8.68
N LEU A 155 66.55 7.90 7.75
CA LEU A 155 66.47 8.19 6.31
C LEU A 155 65.21 8.99 5.95
N ILE A 156 64.05 8.62 6.51
CA ILE A 156 62.79 9.33 6.28
C ILE A 156 62.84 10.72 6.90
N CYS A 157 63.35 10.81 8.14
CA CYS A 157 63.49 12.09 8.84
C CYS A 157 64.40 13.06 8.07
N TYR A 158 65.48 12.57 7.46
CA TYR A 158 66.40 13.38 6.67
C TYR A 158 65.77 13.90 5.39
N GLN A 159 65.01 13.06 4.68
CA GLN A 159 64.29 13.48 3.49
C GLN A 159 63.24 14.54 3.82
N ALA A 160 62.45 14.30 4.87
CA ALA A 160 61.47 15.24 5.39
C ALA A 160 62.09 16.60 5.77
N ALA A 161 63.18 16.58 6.54
CA ALA A 161 63.91 17.79 6.91
C ALA A 161 64.48 18.51 5.69
N ASN A 162 65.03 17.78 4.71
CA ASN A 162 65.55 18.40 3.49
C ASN A 162 64.45 19.15 2.73
N MET A 163 63.29 18.53 2.54
CA MET A 163 62.13 19.14 1.86
C MET A 163 61.65 20.41 2.58
N LEU A 164 61.57 20.39 3.92
CA LEU A 164 61.14 21.54 4.71
C LEU A 164 62.21 22.66 4.71
N LEU A 165 63.49 22.32 4.79
CA LEU A 165 64.59 23.29 4.71
C LEU A 165 64.66 23.96 3.33
N ASP A 166 64.42 23.22 2.25
CA ASP A 166 64.31 23.79 0.89
C ASP A 166 63.17 24.80 0.80
N ARG A 167 62.02 24.50 1.44
CA ARG A 167 60.90 25.46 1.54
C ARG A 167 61.24 26.68 2.38
N ILE A 168 61.94 26.51 3.49
CA ILE A 168 62.39 27.63 4.34
C ILE A 168 63.25 28.62 3.53
N VAL A 169 64.19 28.11 2.71
CA VAL A 169 64.99 28.97 1.82
C VAL A 169 64.12 29.64 0.77
N GLY A 170 63.13 28.94 0.22
CA GLY A 170 62.14 29.50 -0.71
C GLY A 170 61.31 30.64 -0.11
N TYR A 171 60.88 30.51 1.15
CA TYR A 171 60.14 31.58 1.84
C TYR A 171 61.03 32.72 2.31
N ARG A 172 62.25 32.41 2.76
CA ARG A 172 63.20 33.38 3.33
C ARG A 172 64.63 33.11 2.82
N PRO A 173 64.98 33.62 1.63
CA PRO A 173 66.28 33.36 0.99
C PRO A 173 67.50 33.78 1.83
N LEU A 174 67.34 34.78 2.70
CA LEU A 174 68.40 35.24 3.62
C LEU A 174 68.91 34.15 4.58
N LEU A 175 68.15 33.07 4.80
CA LEU A 175 68.54 31.94 5.66
C LEU A 175 69.34 30.87 4.93
N GLU A 176 69.56 30.97 3.61
CA GLU A 176 70.35 30.03 2.82
C GLU A 176 71.69 29.61 3.46
N PRO A 177 72.56 30.52 3.95
CA PRO A 177 73.82 30.10 4.58
C PRO A 177 73.62 29.32 5.89
N LYS A 178 72.60 29.66 6.68
CA LYS A 178 72.28 28.97 7.95
C LYS A 178 71.69 27.58 7.66
N VAL A 179 70.79 27.49 6.68
CA VAL A 179 70.20 26.23 6.22
C VAL A 179 71.27 25.32 5.61
N ALA A 180 72.18 25.84 4.80
CA ALA A 180 73.29 25.07 4.24
C ALA A 180 74.19 24.46 5.34
N ALA A 181 74.48 25.23 6.40
CA ALA A 181 75.21 24.73 7.57
C ALA A 181 74.42 23.64 8.33
N ALA A 182 73.09 23.80 8.47
CA ALA A 182 72.24 22.79 9.07
C ALA A 182 72.24 21.49 8.25
N LYS A 183 72.09 21.57 6.92
CA LYS A 183 72.15 20.40 6.03
C LYS A 183 73.49 19.67 6.12
N ALA A 184 74.60 20.40 6.13
CA ALA A 184 75.93 19.83 6.25
C ALA A 184 76.18 19.15 7.61
N ARG A 185 75.52 19.61 8.68
CA ARG A 185 75.70 19.09 10.04
C ARG A 185 74.80 17.90 10.36
N TYR A 186 73.55 17.90 9.88
CA TYR A 186 72.54 16.92 10.30
C TYR A 186 72.06 15.98 9.19
N LEU A 187 72.26 16.31 7.91
CA LEU A 187 71.74 15.52 6.77
C LEU A 187 72.83 14.75 6.00
N THR A 188 74.03 14.62 6.57
CA THR A 188 75.10 13.80 5.98
C THR A 188 74.88 12.33 6.33
N VAL A 189 74.63 11.51 5.32
CA VAL A 189 74.53 10.04 5.47
C VAL A 189 75.92 9.46 5.79
N PRO A 190 76.12 8.73 6.90
CA PRO A 190 77.37 8.01 7.15
C PRO A 190 77.56 6.90 6.12
N ALA A 191 78.77 6.74 5.58
CA ALA A 191 79.08 5.73 4.54
C ALA A 191 79.11 4.27 5.05
N ASP A 192 79.00 4.03 6.36
CA ASP A 192 79.04 2.69 6.98
C ASP A 192 77.73 2.39 7.75
N THR A 193 76.69 1.98 7.04
CA THR A 193 75.44 1.46 7.64
C THR A 193 75.50 -0.06 7.82
N GLU A 194 76.13 -0.53 8.90
CA GLU A 194 75.81 -1.85 9.48
C GLU A 194 75.60 -1.85 11.00
N GLN A 195 75.85 -0.74 11.71
CA GLN A 195 75.59 -0.67 13.16
C GLN A 195 75.09 0.72 13.58
N VAL A 196 73.85 1.05 13.24
CA VAL A 196 73.12 2.07 14.01
C VAL A 196 72.44 1.32 15.16
N GLN A 197 73.03 1.43 16.36
CA GLN A 197 72.31 1.10 17.58
C GLN A 197 71.04 1.95 17.62
N GLU A 198 69.88 1.31 17.80
CA GLU A 198 68.61 1.97 18.10
C GLU A 198 68.79 2.84 19.35
N GLY A 199 69.16 4.11 19.14
CA GLY A 199 69.19 5.13 20.17
C GLY A 199 67.80 5.29 20.77
N ALA A 200 67.73 5.60 22.06
CA ALA A 200 66.52 5.63 22.87
C ALA A 200 65.38 6.41 22.16
N GLY A 201 64.51 5.66 21.47
CA GLY A 201 63.32 6.21 20.84
C GLY A 201 62.40 6.83 21.88
N VAL A 202 61.55 7.76 21.45
CA VAL A 202 60.41 8.26 22.25
C VAL A 202 59.78 7.06 22.96
N ASP A 203 59.76 7.09 24.30
CA ASP A 203 59.41 5.99 25.21
C ASP A 203 58.33 5.04 24.62
N PRO A 204 58.54 3.71 24.60
CA PRO A 204 57.52 2.72 24.23
C PRO A 204 56.13 2.99 24.86
N PHE A 205 56.08 3.67 26.01
CA PHE A 205 54.86 4.20 26.60
C PHE A 205 54.09 5.14 25.68
N THR A 206 54.75 6.11 25.03
CA THR A 206 54.13 7.10 24.13
C THR A 206 53.52 6.42 22.91
N GLN A 207 54.22 5.46 22.31
CA GLN A 207 53.69 4.70 21.18
C GLN A 207 52.46 3.87 21.58
N ARG A 208 52.49 3.24 22.77
CA ARG A 208 51.33 2.53 23.33
C ARG A 208 50.17 3.46 23.66
N LEU A 209 50.44 4.63 24.22
CA LEU A 209 49.43 5.64 24.56
C LEU A 209 48.72 6.16 23.31
N VAL A 210 49.48 6.49 22.26
CA VAL A 210 48.93 6.93 20.97
C VAL A 210 48.08 5.84 20.34
N THR A 211 48.58 4.60 20.32
CA THR A 211 47.81 3.45 19.80
C THR A 211 46.53 3.24 20.60
N TYR A 212 46.57 3.36 21.93
CA TYR A 212 45.40 3.24 22.80
C TYR A 212 44.38 4.34 22.55
N LEU A 213 44.82 5.60 22.44
CA LEU A 213 43.96 6.74 22.14
C LEU A 213 43.31 6.62 20.76
N GLN A 214 44.08 6.20 19.75
CA GLN A 214 43.58 5.96 18.39
C GLN A 214 42.51 4.85 18.38
N ALA A 215 42.80 3.72 19.03
CA ALA A 215 41.86 2.61 19.12
C ALA A 215 40.56 3.01 19.87
N GLY A 216 40.67 3.81 20.93
CA GLY A 216 39.52 4.34 21.67
C GLY A 216 38.65 5.28 20.82
N GLN A 217 39.26 6.27 20.16
CA GLN A 217 38.55 7.23 19.30
C GLN A 217 37.89 6.55 18.10
N TYR A 218 38.56 5.58 17.48
CA TYR A 218 37.99 4.81 16.38
C TYR A 218 36.77 3.98 16.81
N LYS A 219 36.85 3.31 17.98
CA LYS A 219 35.71 2.57 18.55
C LYS A 219 34.53 3.50 18.81
N LEU A 220 34.79 4.68 19.37
CA LEU A 220 33.76 5.67 19.67
C LEU A 220 33.06 6.17 18.40
N LEU A 221 33.82 6.51 17.35
CA LEU A 221 33.26 6.93 16.07
C LEU A 221 32.46 5.81 15.39
N LYS A 222 32.94 4.57 15.44
CA LYS A 222 32.21 3.40 14.92
C LYS A 222 30.88 3.21 15.67
N ALA A 223 30.89 3.36 16.99
CA ALA A 223 29.69 3.28 17.82
C ALA A 223 28.69 4.41 17.49
N TYR A 224 29.15 5.66 17.40
CA TYR A 224 28.29 6.79 17.03
C TYR A 224 27.68 6.63 15.65
N LYS A 225 28.45 6.17 14.66
CA LYS A 225 27.92 5.90 13.32
C LYS A 225 26.83 4.82 13.36
N ALA A 226 27.04 3.74 14.11
CA ALA A 226 26.04 2.69 14.27
C ALA A 226 24.76 3.18 14.96
N ILE A 227 24.89 4.01 16.01
CA ILE A 227 23.75 4.60 16.73
C ILE A 227 22.96 5.54 15.81
N SER A 228 23.65 6.39 15.05
CA SER A 228 22.99 7.33 14.13
C SER A 228 22.21 6.62 13.02
N VAL A 229 22.77 5.54 12.44
CA VAL A 229 22.06 4.72 11.45
C VAL A 229 20.82 4.06 12.06
N LYS A 230 20.95 3.53 13.29
CA LYS A 230 19.82 2.93 14.00
C LYS A 230 18.71 3.94 14.30
N GLU A 231 19.07 5.13 14.78
CA GLU A 231 18.12 6.20 15.08
C GLU A 231 17.37 6.67 13.82
N GLN A 232 18.08 6.81 12.70
CA GLN A 232 17.45 7.19 11.42
C GLN A 232 16.45 6.12 10.96
N ARG A 233 16.79 4.83 11.11
CA ARG A 233 15.88 3.70 10.83
C ARG A 233 14.61 3.74 11.70
N GLU A 234 14.77 3.95 13.00
CA GLU A 234 13.63 4.04 13.93
C GLU A 234 12.73 5.25 13.65
N ARG A 235 13.31 6.40 13.29
CA ARG A 235 12.55 7.60 12.91
C ARG A 235 11.69 7.36 11.68
N LEU A 236 12.24 6.72 10.64
CA LEU A 236 11.49 6.44 9.40
C LEU A 236 10.29 5.53 9.66
N VAL A 237 10.51 4.41 10.37
CA VAL A 237 9.42 3.49 10.73
C VAL A 237 8.35 4.22 11.55
N ASN A 238 8.75 5.03 12.54
CA ASN A 238 7.81 5.81 13.35
C ASN A 238 7.04 6.89 12.55
N SER A 239 7.67 7.50 11.55
CA SER A 239 7.02 8.47 10.66
C SER A 239 5.91 7.78 9.87
N ILE A 240 6.22 6.64 9.25
CA ILE A 240 5.28 5.85 8.46
C ILE A 240 4.16 5.30 9.35
N THR A 241 4.47 4.76 10.53
CA THR A 241 3.45 4.35 11.50
C THR A 241 2.56 5.52 11.93
N SER A 242 3.11 6.73 12.05
CA SER A 242 2.32 7.92 12.37
C SER A 242 1.42 8.36 11.22
N ALA A 243 1.88 8.23 9.97
CA ALA A 243 1.07 8.49 8.78
C ALA A 243 -0.10 7.49 8.68
N ILE A 244 0.18 6.19 8.89
CA ILE A 244 -0.83 5.12 8.96
C ILE A 244 -1.91 5.42 10.01
N ARG A 245 -1.54 6.00 11.16
CA ARG A 245 -2.51 6.39 12.20
C ARG A 245 -3.36 7.60 11.84
N ARG A 246 -2.91 8.45 10.91
CA ARG A 246 -3.61 9.70 10.53
C ARG A 246 -4.55 9.51 9.35
N SER A 247 -4.22 8.64 8.42
CA SER A 247 -5.01 8.40 7.22
C SER A 247 -5.20 6.90 7.01
N LEU A 248 -6.45 6.51 6.75
CA LEU A 248 -6.82 5.17 6.31
C LEU A 248 -6.87 5.07 4.78
N ASN A 249 -6.46 6.11 4.06
CA ASN A 249 -6.45 6.11 2.60
C ASN A 249 -5.13 5.50 2.07
N PRO A 250 -5.17 4.32 1.43
CA PRO A 250 -3.95 3.67 0.93
C PRO A 250 -3.16 4.53 -0.07
N GLU A 251 -3.84 5.31 -0.91
CA GLU A 251 -3.19 6.15 -1.93
C GLU A 251 -2.35 7.26 -1.30
N GLU A 252 -2.86 7.90 -0.24
CA GLU A 252 -2.13 8.92 0.51
C GLU A 252 -0.95 8.30 1.26
N LEU A 253 -1.16 7.12 1.86
CA LEU A 253 -0.10 6.39 2.57
C LEU A 253 1.02 5.97 1.63
N PHE A 254 0.70 5.51 0.42
CA PHE A 254 1.70 5.14 -0.58
C PHE A 254 2.53 6.33 -1.01
N GLN A 255 1.91 7.49 -1.28
CA GLN A 255 2.65 8.69 -1.66
C GLN A 255 3.60 9.15 -0.55
N ILE A 256 3.13 9.20 0.70
CA ILE A 256 4.00 9.55 1.84
C ILE A 256 5.15 8.53 1.97
N THR A 257 4.86 7.25 1.79
CA THR A 257 5.85 6.19 1.96
C THR A 257 6.93 6.22 0.87
N VAL A 258 6.57 6.42 -0.40
CA VAL A 258 7.57 6.54 -1.48
C VAL A 258 8.50 7.72 -1.22
N ASP A 259 7.96 8.87 -0.79
CA ASP A 259 8.74 10.08 -0.56
C ASP A 259 9.70 9.95 0.63
N GLU A 260 9.22 9.38 1.73
CA GLU A 260 10.02 9.14 2.94
C GLU A 260 11.12 8.09 2.70
N LEU A 261 10.80 6.97 2.02
CA LEU A 261 11.80 5.96 1.62
C LEU A 261 12.83 6.55 0.66
N GLY A 262 12.36 7.31 -0.33
CA GLY A 262 13.18 7.99 -1.33
C GLY A 262 14.23 8.90 -0.72
N GLN A 263 13.80 9.76 0.21
CA GLN A 263 14.67 10.69 0.92
C GLN A 263 15.61 9.97 1.89
N ALA A 264 15.12 8.99 2.65
CA ALA A 264 15.90 8.29 3.66
C ALA A 264 17.04 7.45 3.06
N LEU A 265 16.75 6.75 1.95
CA LEU A 265 17.71 5.89 1.26
C LEU A 265 18.51 6.64 0.18
N LYS A 266 18.15 7.89 -0.13
CA LYS A 266 18.74 8.71 -1.20
C LYS A 266 18.75 7.99 -2.55
N ILE A 267 17.69 7.25 -2.83
CA ILE A 267 17.49 6.52 -4.08
C ILE A 267 16.92 7.43 -5.15
N CYS A 268 17.21 7.13 -6.42
CA CYS A 268 16.76 7.98 -7.51
C CYS A 268 15.34 7.67 -7.96
N ARG A 269 14.81 6.46 -7.71
CA ARG A 269 13.39 6.16 -7.89
C ARG A 269 12.88 5.16 -6.86
N CYS A 270 11.69 5.41 -6.32
CA CYS A 270 10.91 4.48 -5.49
C CYS A 270 9.49 4.44 -6.03
N ILE A 271 8.93 3.26 -6.25
CA ILE A 271 7.51 3.10 -6.61
C ILE A 271 6.84 2.12 -5.67
N ILE A 272 5.56 2.38 -5.37
CA ILE A 272 4.72 1.50 -4.56
C ILE A 272 3.39 1.34 -5.27
N TYR A 273 2.90 0.11 -5.31
CA TYR A 273 1.62 -0.19 -5.93
C TYR A 273 0.97 -1.43 -5.34
N ARG A 274 -0.35 -1.51 -5.50
CA ARG A 274 -1.14 -2.71 -5.18
C ARG A 274 -1.19 -3.63 -6.39
N CYS A 275 -1.17 -4.92 -6.11
CA CYS A 275 -1.30 -5.97 -7.11
C CYS A 275 -2.39 -6.95 -6.65
N PRO A 276 -3.65 -6.74 -7.06
CA PRO A 276 -4.71 -7.72 -6.82
C PRO A 276 -4.38 -9.05 -7.49
N SER A 277 -4.84 -10.16 -6.92
CA SER A 277 -4.77 -11.48 -7.55
C SER A 277 -5.41 -11.41 -8.95
N GLN A 278 -4.69 -11.82 -10.00
CA GLN A 278 -5.12 -11.80 -11.42
C GLN A 278 -4.97 -10.47 -12.20
N CYS A 279 -4.07 -9.57 -11.79
CA CYS A 279 -3.78 -8.36 -12.55
C CYS A 279 -2.70 -8.58 -13.63
N ALA A 280 -2.99 -8.23 -14.89
CA ALA A 280 -2.02 -8.33 -15.99
C ALA A 280 -1.06 -7.13 -16.05
N GLU A 281 -1.60 -5.92 -15.90
CA GLU A 281 -0.88 -4.65 -15.90
C GLU A 281 -1.50 -3.71 -14.86
N ILE A 282 -0.67 -2.85 -14.27
CA ILE A 282 -1.11 -1.77 -13.37
C ILE A 282 -0.69 -0.42 -13.91
N VAL A 283 -1.31 0.66 -13.41
CA VAL A 283 -0.84 2.02 -13.68
C VAL A 283 -0.08 2.52 -12.45
N ILE A 284 1.16 3.00 -12.64
CA ILE A 284 1.95 3.55 -11.54
C ILE A 284 1.39 4.91 -11.15
N ARG A 285 0.97 5.05 -9.89
CA ARG A 285 0.38 6.28 -9.34
C ARG A 285 1.21 6.93 -8.25
N HIS A 286 2.17 6.20 -7.69
CA HIS A 286 2.98 6.67 -6.57
C HIS A 286 4.45 6.43 -6.88
N GLU A 287 5.18 7.52 -6.94
CA GLU A 287 6.60 7.55 -7.27
C GLU A 287 7.29 8.61 -6.41
N HIS A 288 8.46 8.26 -5.88
CA HIS A 288 9.48 9.22 -5.52
C HIS A 288 10.53 9.25 -6.61
N ARG A 289 10.97 10.46 -6.99
CA ARG A 289 11.82 10.66 -8.16
C ARG A 289 12.93 11.66 -7.88
N GLY A 290 14.16 11.27 -8.19
CA GLY A 290 15.33 12.14 -8.24
C GLY A 290 15.30 13.08 -9.45
N ARG A 291 16.03 14.18 -9.39
CA ARG A 291 15.96 15.26 -10.41
C ARG A 291 16.33 14.82 -11.83
N GLU A 292 17.18 13.81 -11.97
CA GLU A 292 17.78 13.38 -13.25
C GLU A 292 17.08 12.14 -13.86
N VAL A 293 15.95 11.70 -13.29
CA VAL A 293 15.28 10.46 -13.67
C VAL A 293 13.92 10.74 -14.32
N SER A 294 13.58 9.99 -15.36
CA SER A 294 12.26 10.02 -16.01
C SER A 294 11.17 9.53 -15.07
N SER A 295 9.97 10.12 -15.14
CA SER A 295 8.86 9.71 -14.25
C SER A 295 8.16 8.47 -14.79
N LEU A 296 7.81 7.55 -13.89
CA LEU A 296 6.97 6.40 -14.17
C LEU A 296 5.48 6.68 -13.94
N LEU A 297 5.09 7.85 -13.46
CA LEU A 297 3.66 8.14 -13.22
C LEU A 297 2.82 7.99 -14.49
N GLU A 298 1.64 7.40 -14.33
CA GLU A 298 0.67 7.10 -15.40
C GLU A 298 1.17 6.10 -16.46
N THR A 299 2.31 5.45 -16.24
CA THR A 299 2.80 4.37 -17.10
C THR A 299 2.15 3.04 -16.74
N ARG A 300 1.97 2.18 -17.75
CA ARG A 300 1.53 0.81 -17.56
C ARG A 300 2.71 -0.06 -17.17
N TRP A 301 2.65 -0.66 -15.99
CA TRP A 301 3.67 -1.53 -15.47
C TRP A 301 3.22 -3.00 -15.58
N PRO A 302 3.99 -3.86 -16.26
CA PRO A 302 3.63 -5.25 -16.51
C PRO A 302 3.77 -6.08 -15.24
N ILE A 303 2.72 -6.85 -14.92
CA ILE A 303 2.67 -7.74 -13.75
C ILE A 303 2.73 -9.21 -14.17
N ALA A 304 1.81 -9.64 -15.04
CA ALA A 304 1.70 -11.05 -15.42
C ALA A 304 2.85 -11.56 -16.29
N GLU A 305 3.49 -10.67 -17.04
CA GLU A 305 4.64 -10.99 -17.89
C GLU A 305 5.99 -10.80 -17.19
N ASN A 306 5.98 -10.46 -15.89
CA ASN A 306 7.19 -10.18 -15.14
C ASN A 306 7.59 -11.40 -14.27
N PRO A 307 8.66 -12.15 -14.65
CA PRO A 307 9.04 -13.37 -13.94
C PRO A 307 9.53 -13.12 -12.52
N LEU A 308 10.03 -11.91 -12.23
CA LEU A 308 10.45 -11.52 -10.87
C LEU A 308 9.22 -11.39 -9.96
N ILE A 309 8.15 -10.77 -10.46
CA ILE A 309 6.90 -10.62 -9.70
C ILE A 309 6.21 -11.97 -9.50
N GLU A 310 6.20 -12.84 -10.53
CA GLU A 310 5.68 -14.20 -10.39
C GLU A 310 6.42 -14.99 -9.31
N HIS A 311 7.76 -14.92 -9.30
CA HIS A 311 8.57 -15.56 -8.26
C HIS A 311 8.22 -15.02 -6.86
N MET A 312 8.09 -13.70 -6.70
CA MET A 312 7.71 -13.09 -5.43
C MET A 312 6.28 -13.45 -5.00
N HIS A 313 5.37 -13.64 -5.95
CA HIS A 313 4.02 -14.10 -5.67
C HIS A 313 4.01 -15.53 -5.10
N GLN A 314 4.94 -16.38 -5.55
CA GLN A 314 5.06 -17.77 -5.09
C GLN A 314 5.85 -17.91 -3.78
N HIS A 315 6.92 -17.14 -3.62
CA HIS A 315 7.89 -17.32 -2.53
C HIS A 315 7.84 -16.25 -1.44
N HIS A 316 7.26 -15.08 -1.71
CA HIS A 316 7.18 -13.93 -0.78
C HIS A 316 8.54 -13.41 -0.29
N GLU A 317 9.60 -13.63 -1.06
CA GLU A 317 10.96 -13.17 -0.75
C GLU A 317 11.33 -11.90 -1.52
N SER A 318 12.14 -11.03 -0.92
CA SER A 318 12.67 -9.84 -1.58
C SER A 318 13.74 -10.22 -2.60
N ILE A 319 13.75 -9.56 -3.76
CA ILE A 319 14.74 -9.79 -4.82
C ILE A 319 15.62 -8.55 -4.96
N VAL A 320 16.93 -8.75 -5.06
CA VAL A 320 17.91 -7.67 -5.17
C VAL A 320 18.86 -7.95 -6.33
N ILE A 321 18.90 -7.03 -7.31
CA ILE A 321 19.72 -7.12 -8.52
C ILE A 321 20.73 -5.98 -8.50
N SER A 322 21.93 -6.26 -7.98
CA SER A 322 22.97 -5.22 -7.79
C SER A 322 23.38 -4.55 -9.10
N ASP A 323 23.35 -5.31 -10.20
CA ASP A 323 23.71 -4.81 -11.52
C ASP A 323 22.96 -5.59 -12.61
N THR A 324 22.02 -4.92 -13.29
CA THR A 324 21.22 -5.51 -14.39
C THR A 324 22.03 -5.86 -15.63
N ARG A 325 23.28 -5.37 -15.75
CA ARG A 325 24.20 -5.70 -16.85
C ARG A 325 25.19 -6.81 -16.49
N SER A 326 25.23 -7.23 -15.22
CA SER A 326 26.10 -8.32 -14.79
C SER A 326 25.48 -9.67 -15.19
N PRO A 327 26.27 -10.62 -15.70
CA PRO A 327 25.78 -11.96 -16.00
C PRO A 327 25.58 -12.78 -14.70
N ASP A 328 24.50 -12.51 -13.97
CA ASP A 328 24.11 -13.25 -12.77
C ASP A 328 23.23 -14.46 -13.15
N THR A 329 23.77 -15.67 -13.01
CA THR A 329 23.15 -16.93 -13.46
C THR A 329 21.78 -17.24 -12.86
N SER A 330 21.40 -16.64 -11.72
CA SER A 330 20.15 -16.98 -11.00
C SER A 330 18.92 -16.21 -11.51
N VAL A 331 19.10 -14.99 -12.02
CA VAL A 331 18.03 -14.09 -12.48
C VAL A 331 18.16 -13.70 -13.96
N GLN A 332 19.19 -14.20 -14.67
CA GLN A 332 19.46 -13.84 -16.07
C GLN A 332 18.24 -14.03 -16.99
N MET A 333 17.53 -15.16 -16.90
CA MET A 333 16.37 -15.42 -17.75
C MET A 333 15.24 -14.41 -17.52
N ALA A 334 15.06 -13.95 -16.27
CA ALA A 334 14.07 -12.94 -15.94
C ALA A 334 14.50 -11.55 -16.44
N LEU A 335 15.79 -11.21 -16.32
CA LEU A 335 16.35 -9.97 -16.85
C LEU A 335 16.26 -9.89 -18.38
N ASP A 336 16.50 -11.00 -19.09
CA ASP A 336 16.38 -11.05 -20.54
C ASP A 336 14.93 -10.74 -21.00
N ALA A 337 13.92 -11.25 -20.27
CA ALA A 337 12.51 -10.96 -20.53
C ALA A 337 12.14 -9.50 -20.22
N LEU A 338 12.81 -8.87 -19.26
CA LEU A 338 12.54 -7.50 -18.79
C LEU A 338 13.49 -6.45 -19.38
N ASN A 339 14.35 -6.82 -20.34
CA ASN A 339 15.39 -5.93 -20.85
C ASN A 339 14.82 -4.64 -21.45
N TYR A 340 13.61 -4.70 -22.03
CA TYR A 340 12.93 -3.50 -22.54
C TYR A 340 12.64 -2.48 -21.44
N LEU A 341 12.22 -2.90 -20.24
CA LEU A 341 12.02 -1.99 -19.10
C LEU A 341 13.34 -1.45 -18.57
N VAL A 342 14.36 -2.31 -18.49
CA VAL A 342 15.70 -1.95 -18.03
C VAL A 342 16.32 -0.87 -18.91
N GLU A 343 16.22 -1.02 -20.23
CA GLU A 343 16.72 -0.05 -21.21
C GLU A 343 15.88 1.23 -21.25
N GLU A 344 14.55 1.11 -21.35
CA GLU A 344 13.64 2.26 -21.45
C GLU A 344 13.73 3.16 -20.21
N TRP A 345 13.80 2.55 -19.02
CA TRP A 345 13.76 3.28 -17.74
C TRP A 345 15.13 3.38 -17.06
N CYS A 346 16.19 2.99 -17.77
CA CYS A 346 17.59 3.06 -17.35
C CYS A 346 17.83 2.39 -15.98
N ILE A 347 17.21 1.25 -15.69
CA ILE A 347 17.31 0.60 -14.36
C ILE A 347 18.65 -0.14 -14.27
N ARG A 348 19.63 0.42 -13.56
CA ARG A 348 20.95 -0.19 -13.37
C ARG A 348 21.01 -1.15 -12.18
N SER A 349 20.35 -0.79 -11.09
CA SER A 349 20.20 -1.64 -9.93
C SER A 349 18.72 -1.63 -9.53
N TRP A 350 18.13 -2.81 -9.36
CA TRP A 350 16.74 -3.02 -8.95
C TRP A 350 16.60 -3.79 -7.62
N ALA A 351 15.84 -3.26 -6.65
CA ALA A 351 15.40 -4.00 -5.48
C ALA A 351 13.87 -4.08 -5.45
N LEU A 352 13.32 -5.27 -5.21
CA LEU A 352 11.89 -5.56 -5.19
C LEU A 352 11.52 -6.16 -3.83
N VAL A 353 10.58 -5.53 -3.13
CA VAL A 353 10.15 -5.93 -1.78
C VAL A 353 8.63 -6.14 -1.76
N PRO A 354 8.14 -7.33 -1.40
CA PRO A 354 6.72 -7.64 -1.51
C PRO A 354 5.94 -7.04 -0.33
N LEU A 355 4.73 -6.55 -0.61
CA LEU A 355 3.74 -6.21 0.41
C LEU A 355 2.93 -7.46 0.74
N VAL A 356 3.28 -8.15 1.82
CA VAL A 356 2.62 -9.40 2.24
C VAL A 356 1.96 -9.25 3.60
N TYR A 357 0.75 -9.81 3.75
CA TYR A 357 0.11 -10.01 5.05
C TYR A 357 -0.48 -11.43 5.12
N GLN A 358 -0.10 -12.22 6.13
CA GLN A 358 -0.57 -13.60 6.33
C GLN A 358 -0.55 -14.46 5.04
N GLN A 359 0.59 -14.50 4.33
CA GLN A 359 0.78 -15.23 3.06
C GLN A 359 -0.08 -14.71 1.87
N ARG A 360 -0.71 -13.55 2.01
CA ARG A 360 -1.40 -12.87 0.92
C ARG A 360 -0.50 -11.77 0.36
N PHE A 361 -0.14 -11.89 -0.91
CA PHE A 361 0.50 -10.84 -1.68
C PHE A 361 -0.50 -9.70 -1.97
N LEU A 362 -0.15 -8.47 -1.59
CA LEU A 362 -1.00 -7.27 -1.71
C LEU A 362 -0.47 -6.29 -2.76
N GLY A 363 0.82 -6.36 -3.09
CA GLY A 363 1.51 -5.36 -3.90
C GLY A 363 3.01 -5.41 -3.71
N MET A 364 3.70 -4.34 -4.13
CA MET A 364 5.16 -4.29 -4.12
C MET A 364 5.69 -2.87 -3.87
N ILE A 365 6.88 -2.82 -3.30
CA ILE A 365 7.77 -1.66 -3.29
C ILE A 365 8.94 -1.98 -4.21
N GLU A 366 9.23 -1.10 -5.16
CA GLU A 366 10.44 -1.22 -5.98
C GLU A 366 11.34 0.00 -5.81
N LEU A 367 12.64 -0.26 -5.67
CA LEU A 367 13.68 0.76 -5.65
C LEU A 367 14.55 0.60 -6.88
N HIS A 368 14.76 1.69 -7.61
CA HIS A 368 15.64 1.71 -8.77
C HIS A 368 16.83 2.63 -8.52
N HIS A 369 17.99 2.22 -9.01
CA HIS A 369 19.14 3.07 -9.24
C HIS A 369 19.34 3.21 -10.76
N CYS A 370 19.32 4.45 -11.26
CA CYS A 370 19.26 4.73 -12.70
C CYS A 370 20.51 5.40 -13.27
N GLN A 371 21.59 5.50 -12.50
CA GLN A 371 22.85 6.09 -12.95
C GLN A 371 23.78 5.04 -13.57
N GLU A 372 24.89 5.48 -14.18
CA GLU A 372 25.84 4.59 -14.86
C GLU A 372 26.52 3.60 -13.90
N THR A 373 26.78 4.02 -12.67
CA THR A 373 27.37 3.19 -11.61
C THR A 373 26.31 2.29 -10.98
N SER A 374 26.66 1.04 -10.70
CA SER A 374 25.79 0.17 -9.90
C SER A 374 25.82 0.55 -8.42
N GLN A 375 24.67 0.41 -7.75
CA GLN A 375 24.54 0.57 -6.31
C GLN A 375 24.36 -0.80 -5.66
N VAL A 376 25.18 -1.10 -4.65
CA VAL A 376 24.99 -2.26 -3.78
C VAL A 376 24.14 -1.82 -2.59
N TRP A 377 22.94 -2.35 -2.45
CA TRP A 377 22.12 -2.11 -1.26
C TRP A 377 22.67 -2.89 -0.09
N SER A 378 22.76 -2.24 1.06
CA SER A 378 23.15 -2.93 2.28
C SER A 378 22.00 -3.78 2.82
N GLU A 379 22.32 -4.84 3.55
CA GLU A 379 21.32 -5.62 4.30
C GLU A 379 20.47 -4.72 5.21
N GLY A 380 21.05 -3.63 5.72
CA GLY A 380 20.35 -2.66 6.56
C GLY A 380 19.29 -1.86 5.81
N ASP A 381 19.55 -1.50 4.54
CA ASP A 381 18.60 -0.77 3.69
C ASP A 381 17.43 -1.68 3.32
N LEU A 382 17.72 -2.92 2.89
CA LEU A 382 16.68 -3.89 2.56
C LEU A 382 15.78 -4.19 3.76
N ALA A 383 16.38 -4.47 4.93
CA ALA A 383 15.63 -4.75 6.14
C ALA A 383 14.79 -3.55 6.63
N LEU A 384 15.13 -2.32 6.25
CA LEU A 384 14.32 -1.13 6.52
C LEU A 384 13.11 -1.08 5.59
N VAL A 385 13.30 -1.32 4.29
CA VAL A 385 12.21 -1.35 3.31
C VAL A 385 11.24 -2.49 3.62
N GLU A 386 11.74 -3.67 4.01
CA GLU A 386 10.91 -4.80 4.44
C GLU A 386 10.09 -4.47 5.70
N ALA A 387 10.68 -3.76 6.67
CA ALA A 387 9.95 -3.32 7.86
C ALA A 387 8.84 -2.32 7.51
N VAL A 388 9.10 -1.43 6.56
CA VAL A 388 8.10 -0.48 6.02
C VAL A 388 7.01 -1.21 5.25
N ALA A 389 7.39 -2.15 4.38
CA ALA A 389 6.47 -3.01 3.62
C ALA A 389 5.53 -3.76 4.56
N ALA A 390 6.05 -4.35 5.64
CA ALA A 390 5.24 -5.04 6.64
C ALA A 390 4.21 -4.13 7.32
N GLN A 391 4.61 -2.90 7.70
CA GLN A 391 3.68 -1.91 8.29
C GLN A 391 2.61 -1.48 7.29
N LEU A 392 3.01 -1.27 6.04
CA LEU A 392 2.11 -0.85 4.97
C LEU A 392 1.10 -1.95 4.61
N SER A 393 1.52 -3.21 4.58
CA SER A 393 0.63 -4.37 4.38
C SER A 393 -0.47 -4.43 5.44
N VAL A 394 -0.14 -4.17 6.70
CA VAL A 394 -1.13 -4.10 7.79
C VAL A 394 -2.12 -2.95 7.54
N ALA A 395 -1.62 -1.78 7.17
CA ALA A 395 -2.46 -0.61 6.89
C ALA A 395 -3.43 -0.84 5.73
N ILE A 396 -2.98 -1.49 4.66
CA ILE A 396 -3.82 -1.87 3.51
C ILE A 396 -4.98 -2.76 3.96
N ILE A 397 -4.70 -3.82 4.73
CA ILE A 397 -5.73 -4.75 5.21
C ILE A 397 -6.70 -4.05 6.15
N GLN A 398 -6.22 -3.15 7.01
CA GLN A 398 -7.08 -2.35 7.89
C GLN A 398 -8.01 -1.43 7.10
N ALA A 399 -7.50 -0.76 6.06
CA ALA A 399 -8.30 0.09 5.18
C ALA A 399 -9.38 -0.71 4.44
N ASP A 400 -9.01 -1.85 3.85
CA ASP A 400 -9.96 -2.75 3.15
C ASP A 400 -11.06 -3.26 4.11
N ALA A 401 -10.68 -3.67 5.32
CA ALA A 401 -11.62 -4.15 6.32
C ALA A 401 -12.58 -3.04 6.78
N TYR A 402 -12.07 -1.81 6.98
CA TYR A 402 -12.90 -0.67 7.34
C TYR A 402 -13.90 -0.30 6.24
N ALA A 403 -13.44 -0.27 4.98
CA ALA A 403 -14.30 -0.01 3.83
C ALA A 403 -15.41 -1.05 3.69
N HIS A 404 -15.08 -2.34 3.86
CA HIS A 404 -16.08 -3.42 3.83
C HIS A 404 -17.07 -3.32 5.00
N LEU A 405 -16.61 -3.01 6.21
CA LEU A 405 -17.51 -2.77 7.34
C LEU A 405 -18.46 -1.59 7.11
N GLN A 406 -17.97 -0.52 6.47
CA GLN A 406 -18.78 0.64 6.13
C GLN A 406 -19.86 0.30 5.09
N ASP A 407 -19.50 -0.44 4.04
CA ASP A 407 -20.44 -0.93 3.03
C ASP A 407 -21.52 -1.84 3.65
N LEU A 408 -21.11 -2.80 4.49
CA LEU A 408 -22.05 -3.69 5.19
C LEU A 408 -22.99 -2.92 6.12
N ASN A 409 -22.50 -1.91 6.85
CA ASN A 409 -23.34 -1.05 7.68
C ASN A 409 -24.35 -0.26 6.84
N GLN A 410 -23.96 0.26 5.68
CA GLN A 410 -24.88 0.96 4.79
C GLN A 410 -25.98 0.02 4.25
N GLN A 411 -25.62 -1.22 3.90
CA GLN A 411 -26.59 -2.24 3.48
C GLN A 411 -27.54 -2.61 4.63
N LEU A 412 -27.02 -2.77 5.85
CA LEU A 412 -27.83 -3.01 7.04
C LEU A 412 -28.81 -1.86 7.32
N GLU A 413 -28.34 -0.61 7.28
CA GLU A 413 -29.22 0.56 7.44
C GLU A 413 -30.32 0.61 6.38
N ALA A 414 -29.99 0.31 5.11
CA ALA A 414 -30.97 0.26 4.03
C ALA A 414 -32.03 -0.84 4.27
N LEU A 415 -31.61 -2.00 4.75
CA LEU A 415 -32.49 -3.11 5.10
C LEU A 415 -33.38 -2.75 6.30
N GLU A 416 -32.83 -2.14 7.35
CA GLU A 416 -33.60 -1.68 8.52
C GLU A 416 -34.65 -0.64 8.16
N ARG A 417 -34.31 0.33 7.28
CA ARG A 417 -35.26 1.31 6.75
C ARG A 417 -36.38 0.63 5.99
N THR A 418 -36.05 -0.33 5.11
CA THR A 418 -37.03 -1.10 4.34
C THR A 418 -37.96 -1.89 5.27
N ARG A 419 -37.41 -2.58 6.27
CA ARG A 419 -38.18 -3.31 7.29
C ARG A 419 -39.12 -2.39 8.07
N SER A 420 -38.63 -1.23 8.50
CA SER A 420 -39.41 -0.26 9.27
C SER A 420 -40.57 0.30 8.44
N ASN A 421 -40.33 0.62 7.17
CA ASN A 421 -41.36 1.07 6.23
C ASN A 421 -42.44 -0.01 6.05
N LEU A 422 -42.05 -1.28 5.90
CA LEU A 422 -43.01 -2.38 5.80
C LEU A 422 -43.89 -2.53 7.04
N ILE A 423 -43.30 -2.42 8.24
CA ILE A 423 -44.07 -2.48 9.50
C ILE A 423 -45.05 -1.31 9.58
N ALA A 424 -44.61 -0.10 9.23
CA ALA A 424 -45.45 1.09 9.25
C ALA A 424 -46.63 0.98 8.26
N ILE A 425 -46.37 0.53 7.03
CA ILE A 425 -47.40 0.38 6.00
C ILE A 425 -48.38 -0.73 6.37
N THR A 426 -47.88 -1.90 6.82
CA THR A 426 -48.73 -3.01 7.27
C THR A 426 -49.64 -2.57 8.41
N GLY A 427 -49.09 -1.82 9.39
CA GLY A 427 -49.86 -1.28 10.50
C GLY A 427 -50.96 -0.31 10.04
N HIS A 428 -50.69 0.52 9.03
CA HIS A 428 -51.69 1.43 8.45
C HIS A 428 -52.82 0.68 7.72
N GLU A 429 -52.45 -0.29 6.87
CA GLU A 429 -53.41 -1.07 6.08
C GLU A 429 -54.30 -1.98 6.93
N LEU A 430 -53.83 -2.42 8.10
CA LEU A 430 -54.66 -3.13 9.08
C LEU A 430 -55.52 -2.19 9.93
N ARG A 431 -54.99 -1.04 10.36
CA ARG A 431 -55.71 -0.10 11.25
C ARG A 431 -56.95 0.49 10.58
N THR A 432 -56.89 0.77 9.28
CA THR A 432 -58.01 1.43 8.60
C THR A 432 -59.30 0.60 8.59
N PRO A 433 -59.32 -0.64 8.04
CA PRO A 433 -60.53 -1.47 8.06
C PRO A 433 -60.96 -1.80 9.50
N LEU A 434 -60.02 -1.98 10.44
CA LEU A 434 -60.36 -2.19 11.85
C LEU A 434 -61.17 -1.02 12.43
N SER A 435 -60.78 0.21 12.09
CA SER A 435 -61.45 1.42 12.57
C SER A 435 -62.86 1.54 11.98
N THR A 436 -63.03 1.24 10.68
CA THR A 436 -64.37 1.23 10.04
C THR A 436 -65.28 0.18 10.67
N ILE A 437 -64.79 -1.04 10.88
CA ILE A 437 -65.54 -2.13 11.52
C ILE A 437 -65.98 -1.68 12.92
N GLN A 438 -65.06 -1.11 13.69
CA GLN A 438 -65.36 -0.64 15.04
C GLN A 438 -66.44 0.44 15.04
N VAL A 439 -66.31 1.48 14.22
CA VAL A 439 -67.30 2.57 14.13
C VAL A 439 -68.67 2.06 13.68
N ALA A 440 -68.72 1.16 12.69
CA ALA A 440 -69.96 0.57 12.21
C ALA A 440 -70.66 -0.24 13.31
N LEU A 441 -69.92 -1.10 14.02
CA LEU A 441 -70.47 -1.91 15.10
C LEU A 441 -70.87 -1.07 16.32
N GLU A 442 -70.10 -0.04 16.70
CA GLU A 442 -70.43 0.89 17.78
C GLU A 442 -71.70 1.68 17.47
N SER A 443 -71.85 2.16 16.24
CA SER A 443 -73.04 2.90 15.81
C SER A 443 -74.29 2.01 15.83
N LEU A 444 -74.17 0.77 15.33
CA LEU A 444 -75.23 -0.25 15.37
C LEU A 444 -75.63 -0.61 16.80
N ALA A 445 -74.70 -0.59 17.75
CA ALA A 445 -74.97 -0.90 19.16
C ALA A 445 -75.59 0.29 19.93
N THR A 446 -75.26 1.52 19.55
CA THR A 446 -75.61 2.73 20.32
C THR A 446 -76.88 3.41 19.81
N GLU A 447 -77.25 3.23 18.53
CA GLU A 447 -78.41 3.87 17.89
C GLU A 447 -79.49 2.84 17.47
N PRO A 448 -80.35 2.37 18.39
CA PRO A 448 -81.36 1.35 18.09
C PRO A 448 -82.49 1.82 17.15
N ASP A 449 -82.69 3.14 17.02
CA ASP A 449 -83.70 3.75 16.14
C ASP A 449 -83.18 4.03 14.71
N MET A 450 -82.01 3.50 14.34
CA MET A 450 -81.39 3.70 13.03
C MET A 450 -82.28 3.21 11.87
N PRO A 451 -82.41 3.98 10.76
CA PRO A 451 -83.14 3.53 9.58
C PRO A 451 -82.59 2.22 9.00
N GLU A 452 -83.49 1.33 8.58
CA GLU A 452 -83.19 -0.01 8.02
C GLU A 452 -82.08 0.04 6.94
N ASN A 453 -82.15 1.03 6.04
CA ASN A 453 -81.18 1.22 4.97
C ASN A 453 -79.77 1.56 5.48
N LEU A 454 -79.68 2.44 6.49
CA LEU A 454 -78.39 2.84 7.07
C LEU A 454 -77.77 1.69 7.89
N ARG A 455 -78.62 0.95 8.60
CA ARG A 455 -78.23 -0.27 9.32
C ARG A 455 -77.64 -1.32 8.39
N ALA A 456 -78.28 -1.56 7.24
CA ALA A 456 -77.78 -2.49 6.23
C ALA A 456 -76.43 -2.01 5.65
N VAL A 457 -76.28 -0.71 5.37
CA VAL A 457 -75.01 -0.13 4.89
C VAL A 457 -73.88 -0.32 5.91
N MET A 458 -74.13 -0.07 7.21
CA MET A 458 -73.10 -0.26 8.25
C MET A 458 -72.71 -1.72 8.43
N LEU A 459 -73.69 -2.63 8.44
CA LEU A 459 -73.42 -4.07 8.56
C LEU A 459 -72.62 -4.58 7.36
N ASN A 460 -73.03 -4.21 6.14
CA ASN A 460 -72.32 -4.59 4.92
C ASN A 460 -70.90 -4.01 4.92
N SER A 461 -70.72 -2.73 5.29
CA SER A 461 -69.40 -2.10 5.40
C SER A 461 -68.49 -2.84 6.38
N ALA A 462 -69.00 -3.30 7.53
CA ALA A 462 -68.23 -4.06 8.49
C ALA A 462 -67.84 -5.46 7.97
N LEU A 463 -68.77 -6.14 7.27
CA LEU A 463 -68.50 -7.44 6.65
C LEU A 463 -67.47 -7.34 5.53
N ASP A 464 -67.59 -6.32 4.67
CA ASP A 464 -66.67 -6.07 3.57
C ASP A 464 -65.25 -5.77 4.08
N ASP A 465 -65.11 -4.92 5.10
CA ASP A 465 -63.81 -4.62 5.70
C ASP A 465 -63.22 -5.81 6.49
N ALA A 466 -64.05 -6.66 7.09
CA ALA A 466 -63.59 -7.90 7.73
C ALA A 466 -63.04 -8.89 6.70
N GLU A 467 -63.73 -9.04 5.57
CA GLU A 467 -63.28 -9.88 4.46
C GLU A 467 -62.01 -9.31 3.80
N ARG A 468 -61.94 -7.98 3.62
CA ARG A 468 -60.72 -7.29 3.17
C ARG A 468 -59.53 -7.58 4.10
N MET A 469 -59.75 -7.52 5.41
CA MET A 469 -58.70 -7.82 6.39
C MET A 469 -58.27 -9.28 6.35
N ARG A 470 -59.22 -10.22 6.21
CA ARG A 470 -58.92 -11.64 6.03
C ARG A 470 -58.03 -11.89 4.81
N LYS A 471 -58.36 -11.27 3.68
CA LYS A 471 -57.56 -11.35 2.44
C LYS A 471 -56.17 -10.74 2.63
N LEU A 472 -56.06 -9.58 3.28
CA LEU A 472 -54.77 -8.94 3.61
C LEU A 472 -53.86 -9.86 4.44
N VAL A 473 -54.39 -10.46 5.51
CA VAL A 473 -53.63 -11.37 6.37
C VAL A 473 -53.20 -12.62 5.60
N GLN A 474 -54.09 -13.18 4.78
CA GLN A 474 -53.77 -14.33 3.95
C GLN A 474 -52.68 -14.01 2.92
N ASP A 475 -52.83 -12.92 2.16
CA ASP A 475 -51.84 -12.46 1.19
C ASP A 475 -50.47 -12.24 1.86
N PHE A 476 -50.44 -11.65 3.06
CA PHE A 476 -49.22 -11.44 3.83
C PHE A 476 -48.54 -12.75 4.26
N LEU A 477 -49.31 -13.72 4.78
CA LEU A 477 -48.78 -15.04 5.15
C LEU A 477 -48.25 -15.81 3.94
N THR A 478 -48.97 -15.75 2.82
CA THR A 478 -48.57 -16.35 1.55
C THR A 478 -47.26 -15.74 1.06
N LEU A 479 -47.16 -14.41 1.00
CA LEU A 479 -45.94 -13.71 0.61
C LEU A 479 -44.76 -14.03 1.54
N SER A 480 -44.99 -14.06 2.86
CA SER A 480 -43.95 -14.43 3.82
C SER A 480 -43.43 -15.85 3.62
N ARG A 481 -44.28 -16.81 3.19
CA ARG A 481 -43.85 -18.17 2.86
C ARG A 481 -43.02 -18.20 1.57
N LEU A 482 -43.47 -17.51 0.52
CA LEU A 482 -42.74 -17.34 -0.75
C LEU A 482 -41.33 -16.81 -0.50
N GLU A 483 -41.19 -15.70 0.22
CA GLU A 483 -39.90 -15.04 0.47
C GLU A 483 -38.96 -15.84 1.37
N SER A 484 -39.52 -16.64 2.28
CA SER A 484 -38.72 -17.50 3.14
C SER A 484 -38.14 -18.74 2.44
N GLY A 485 -38.52 -18.97 1.17
CA GLY A 485 -38.13 -20.16 0.42
C GLY A 485 -38.69 -21.47 0.99
N ARG A 486 -39.72 -21.41 1.83
CA ARG A 486 -40.32 -22.58 2.53
C ARG A 486 -41.45 -23.24 1.75
N ILE A 487 -41.60 -22.90 0.47
CA ILE A 487 -42.61 -23.50 -0.39
C ILE A 487 -42.01 -24.72 -1.05
N GLU A 488 -42.68 -25.85 -0.85
CA GLU A 488 -42.45 -27.06 -1.62
C GLU A 488 -43.24 -26.92 -2.94
N TRP A 489 -42.52 -26.85 -4.05
CA TRP A 489 -43.10 -26.68 -5.38
C TRP A 489 -43.47 -28.04 -5.98
N ASN A 490 -44.71 -28.17 -6.45
CA ASN A 490 -45.18 -29.37 -7.14
C ASN A 490 -45.15 -29.14 -8.65
N PHE A 491 -43.96 -29.22 -9.25
CA PHE A 491 -43.80 -29.03 -10.69
C PHE A 491 -44.42 -30.17 -11.50
N GLU A 492 -45.29 -29.81 -12.44
CA GLU A 492 -45.96 -30.68 -13.38
C GLU A 492 -45.95 -30.09 -14.81
N ALA A 493 -46.23 -30.93 -15.80
CA ALA A 493 -46.29 -30.52 -17.20
C ALA A 493 -47.73 -30.11 -17.56
N LEU A 494 -47.96 -28.83 -17.80
CA LEU A 494 -49.29 -28.24 -17.90
C LEU A 494 -49.53 -27.55 -19.24
N ALA A 495 -50.76 -27.62 -19.73
CA ALA A 495 -51.22 -26.80 -20.82
C ALA A 495 -51.68 -25.43 -20.30
N ILE A 496 -51.09 -24.34 -20.81
CA ILE A 496 -51.45 -22.97 -20.39
C ILE A 496 -52.95 -22.70 -20.56
N ALA A 497 -53.56 -23.27 -21.61
CA ALA A 497 -54.99 -23.13 -21.87
C ALA A 497 -55.84 -23.63 -20.68
N GLU A 498 -55.50 -24.78 -20.10
CA GLU A 498 -56.24 -25.35 -18.95
C GLU A 498 -56.10 -24.45 -17.71
N CYS A 499 -54.91 -23.90 -17.46
CA CYS A 499 -54.70 -22.98 -16.36
C CYS A 499 -55.46 -21.65 -16.55
N VAL A 500 -55.54 -21.15 -17.78
CA VAL A 500 -56.34 -19.96 -18.12
C VAL A 500 -57.84 -20.24 -17.92
N ASP A 501 -58.35 -21.39 -18.37
CA ASP A 501 -59.76 -21.77 -18.21
C ASP A 501 -60.15 -21.91 -16.73
N LEU A 502 -59.29 -22.51 -15.90
CA LEU A 502 -59.47 -22.59 -14.45
C LEU A 502 -59.47 -21.21 -13.79
N ALA A 503 -58.56 -20.33 -14.20
CA ALA A 503 -58.48 -18.96 -13.68
C ALA A 503 -59.73 -18.15 -14.04
N LEU A 504 -60.21 -18.24 -15.29
CA LEU A 504 -61.44 -17.57 -15.74
C LEU A 504 -62.66 -18.05 -14.98
N SER A 505 -62.79 -19.37 -14.78
CA SER A 505 -63.87 -19.96 -13.99
C SER A 505 -63.87 -19.44 -12.54
N SER A 506 -62.69 -19.28 -11.94
CA SER A 506 -62.51 -18.71 -10.60
C SER A 506 -62.91 -17.24 -10.52
N VAL A 507 -62.50 -16.42 -11.50
CA VAL A 507 -62.87 -14.99 -11.56
C VAL A 507 -64.37 -14.82 -11.76
N GLN A 508 -64.99 -15.60 -12.65
CA GLN A 508 -66.44 -15.57 -12.90
C GLN A 508 -67.25 -15.96 -11.66
N ALA A 509 -66.83 -17.02 -10.93
CA ALA A 509 -67.51 -17.45 -9.72
C ALA A 509 -67.48 -16.41 -8.58
N ARG A 510 -66.42 -15.58 -8.53
CA ARG A 510 -66.26 -14.53 -7.51
C ARG A 510 -67.04 -13.25 -7.80
N GLN A 511 -67.37 -12.97 -9.07
CA GLN A 511 -68.03 -11.72 -9.46
C GLN A 511 -69.56 -11.75 -9.30
N GLY A 512 -70.20 -12.93 -9.32
CA GLY A 512 -71.66 -13.06 -9.18
C GLY A 512 -72.47 -12.36 -10.29
N ASP A 513 -73.80 -12.44 -10.22
CA ASP A 513 -74.74 -11.92 -11.24
C ASP A 513 -74.85 -10.37 -11.33
N HIS A 514 -74.05 -9.60 -10.58
CA HIS A 514 -74.35 -8.18 -10.29
C HIS A 514 -73.24 -7.15 -10.60
N ALA A 515 -72.21 -7.51 -11.36
CA ALA A 515 -71.28 -6.51 -11.91
C ALA A 515 -71.04 -6.75 -13.42
N PRO A 516 -71.25 -5.74 -14.30
CA PRO A 516 -70.85 -5.84 -15.70
C PRO A 516 -69.32 -5.82 -15.78
N CYS A 517 -68.70 -6.95 -16.12
CA CYS A 517 -67.27 -7.08 -16.34
C CYS A 517 -66.89 -6.60 -17.75
N ALA A 518 -65.64 -6.19 -17.94
CA ALA A 518 -65.02 -6.01 -19.25
C ALA A 518 -65.07 -7.30 -20.08
N ASP A 519 -65.07 -7.18 -21.40
CA ASP A 519 -65.08 -8.34 -22.31
C ASP A 519 -63.72 -9.04 -22.27
N ILE A 520 -63.67 -10.29 -21.77
CA ILE A 520 -62.43 -11.06 -21.65
C ILE A 520 -62.24 -11.92 -22.90
N GLN A 521 -61.24 -11.58 -23.70
CA GLN A 521 -60.91 -12.25 -24.95
C GLN A 521 -59.65 -13.13 -24.78
N VAL A 522 -59.81 -14.43 -25.01
CA VAL A 522 -58.70 -15.40 -24.94
C VAL A 522 -58.19 -15.69 -26.35
N ASN A 523 -56.93 -15.33 -26.62
CA ASN A 523 -56.27 -15.57 -27.90
C ASN A 523 -55.01 -16.43 -27.70
N LEU A 524 -55.20 -17.74 -27.55
CA LEU A 524 -54.14 -18.72 -27.41
C LEU A 524 -53.98 -19.50 -28.73
N PRO A 525 -52.80 -19.42 -29.40
CA PRO A 525 -52.56 -20.19 -30.61
C PRO A 525 -52.73 -21.70 -30.39
N PRO A 526 -53.32 -22.44 -31.33
CA PRO A 526 -53.34 -23.90 -31.24
C PRO A 526 -51.92 -24.46 -31.33
N GLY A 527 -51.59 -25.42 -30.46
CA GLY A 527 -50.27 -26.08 -30.45
C GLY A 527 -49.19 -25.40 -29.61
N LEU A 528 -49.55 -24.60 -28.61
CA LEU A 528 -48.60 -24.10 -27.62
C LEU A 528 -47.91 -25.27 -26.88
N PRO A 529 -46.58 -25.17 -26.61
CA PRO A 529 -45.89 -26.15 -25.79
C PRO A 529 -46.47 -26.23 -24.38
N ILE A 530 -46.34 -27.40 -23.75
CA ILE A 530 -46.64 -27.57 -22.33
C ILE A 530 -45.53 -26.94 -21.48
N VAL A 531 -45.90 -26.29 -20.38
CA VAL A 531 -44.98 -25.62 -19.45
C VAL A 531 -44.69 -26.50 -18.24
N ARG A 532 -43.51 -26.36 -17.64
CA ARG A 532 -43.18 -26.97 -16.36
C ARG A 532 -43.48 -25.97 -15.25
N ALA A 533 -44.59 -26.13 -14.56
CA ALA A 533 -45.03 -25.21 -13.51
C ALA A 533 -45.80 -25.96 -12.41
N ASP A 534 -46.00 -25.29 -11.27
CA ASP A 534 -46.99 -25.71 -10.28
C ASP A 534 -48.35 -25.13 -10.65
N GLY A 535 -49.35 -25.99 -10.87
CA GLY A 535 -50.65 -25.60 -11.39
C GLY A 535 -51.44 -24.67 -10.47
N GLU A 536 -51.37 -24.89 -9.15
CA GLU A 536 -52.09 -24.06 -8.18
C GLU A 536 -51.53 -22.64 -8.18
N TRP A 537 -50.20 -22.51 -8.14
CA TRP A 537 -49.53 -21.22 -8.15
C TRP A 537 -49.67 -20.49 -9.49
N LEU A 538 -49.64 -21.21 -10.62
CA LEU A 538 -49.84 -20.60 -11.93
C LEU A 538 -51.26 -20.05 -12.08
N VAL A 539 -52.28 -20.81 -11.68
CA VAL A 539 -53.67 -20.34 -11.67
C VAL A 539 -53.81 -19.13 -10.74
N GLU A 540 -53.19 -19.13 -9.56
CA GLU A 540 -53.21 -17.99 -8.64
C GLU A 540 -52.59 -16.73 -9.27
N VAL A 541 -51.47 -16.84 -10.00
CA VAL A 541 -50.89 -15.71 -10.73
C VAL A 541 -51.88 -15.16 -11.76
N ILE A 542 -52.46 -16.02 -12.59
CA ILE A 542 -53.40 -15.60 -13.64
C ILE A 542 -54.64 -14.93 -13.01
N VAL A 543 -55.20 -15.53 -11.95
CA VAL A 543 -56.34 -14.94 -11.21
C VAL A 543 -55.98 -13.57 -10.65
N LYS A 544 -54.80 -13.39 -10.03
CA LYS A 544 -54.39 -12.09 -9.47
C LYS A 544 -54.18 -11.03 -10.56
N LEU A 545 -53.62 -11.41 -11.71
CA LEU A 545 -53.43 -10.49 -12.83
C LEU A 545 -54.77 -10.13 -13.50
N LEU A 546 -55.70 -11.08 -13.63
CA LEU A 546 -57.05 -10.82 -14.11
C LEU A 546 -57.87 -9.97 -13.12
N ASP A 547 -57.79 -10.25 -11.83
CA ASP A 547 -58.39 -9.40 -10.78
C ASP A 547 -57.87 -7.97 -10.89
N ASN A 548 -56.58 -7.78 -11.23
CA ASN A 548 -55.99 -6.47 -11.44
C ASN A 548 -56.54 -5.78 -12.70
N ALA A 549 -56.59 -6.49 -13.82
CA ALA A 549 -57.15 -5.99 -15.07
C ALA A 549 -58.64 -5.60 -14.92
N CYS A 550 -59.47 -6.47 -14.34
CA CYS A 550 -60.89 -6.23 -14.11
C CYS A 550 -61.15 -5.03 -13.18
N LYS A 551 -60.25 -4.74 -12.23
CA LYS A 551 -60.39 -3.60 -11.31
C LYS A 551 -60.14 -2.25 -11.96
N PHE A 552 -59.32 -2.22 -13.01
CA PHE A 552 -58.85 -0.97 -13.63
C PHE A 552 -59.37 -0.74 -15.05
N THR A 553 -60.27 -1.62 -15.52
CA THR A 553 -60.92 -1.56 -16.83
C THR A 553 -62.40 -1.28 -16.65
N GLU A 554 -62.96 -0.34 -17.42
CA GLU A 554 -64.38 0.00 -17.31
C GLU A 554 -65.29 -1.04 -17.99
N PRO A 555 -66.58 -1.13 -17.63
CA PRO A 555 -67.52 -2.02 -18.31
C PRO A 555 -67.71 -1.64 -19.79
N GLY A 556 -67.39 -2.57 -20.70
CA GLY A 556 -67.47 -2.37 -22.15
C GLY A 556 -66.11 -2.27 -22.86
N ASP A 557 -65.04 -2.12 -22.09
CA ASP A 557 -63.66 -2.23 -22.55
C ASP A 557 -63.19 -3.70 -22.58
N VAL A 558 -62.00 -3.96 -23.12
CA VAL A 558 -61.50 -5.31 -23.42
C VAL A 558 -60.29 -5.66 -22.56
N ILE A 559 -60.30 -6.88 -22.02
CA ILE A 559 -59.15 -7.55 -21.41
C ILE A 559 -58.77 -8.72 -22.32
N SER A 560 -57.52 -8.79 -22.77
CA SER A 560 -57.04 -9.85 -23.66
C SER A 560 -55.96 -10.70 -23.00
N ILE A 561 -56.06 -12.02 -23.18
CA ILE A 561 -55.06 -13.00 -22.74
C ILE A 561 -54.42 -13.61 -23.98
N SER A 562 -53.10 -13.58 -24.08
CA SER A 562 -52.37 -14.22 -25.17
C SER A 562 -51.11 -14.93 -24.67
N ALA A 563 -50.65 -15.92 -25.43
CA ALA A 563 -49.39 -16.60 -25.14
C ALA A 563 -48.62 -16.88 -26.43
N LYS A 564 -47.31 -16.75 -26.37
CA LYS A 564 -46.40 -17.04 -27.49
C LYS A 564 -45.09 -17.65 -26.98
N PRO A 565 -44.48 -18.58 -27.71
CA PRO A 565 -43.11 -19.00 -27.44
C PRO A 565 -42.16 -17.82 -27.57
N VAL A 566 -41.19 -17.72 -26.67
CA VAL A 566 -40.09 -16.75 -26.72
C VAL A 566 -38.81 -17.55 -26.52
N ASP A 567 -37.90 -17.49 -27.48
CA ASP A 567 -36.72 -18.36 -27.57
C ASP A 567 -37.06 -19.86 -27.68
N THR A 568 -36.09 -20.75 -27.39
CA THR A 568 -36.27 -22.21 -27.50
C THR A 568 -36.99 -22.82 -26.30
N ASP A 569 -36.88 -22.21 -25.12
CA ASP A 569 -37.18 -22.89 -23.85
C ASP A 569 -38.23 -22.17 -23.00
N LEU A 570 -38.75 -21.02 -23.44
CA LEU A 570 -39.72 -20.22 -22.67
C LEU A 570 -41.02 -19.95 -23.45
N ILE A 571 -42.12 -19.82 -22.71
CA ILE A 571 -43.36 -19.23 -23.21
C ILE A 571 -43.62 -17.93 -22.47
N GLN A 572 -43.94 -16.87 -23.21
CA GLN A 572 -44.45 -15.62 -22.66
C GLN A 572 -45.98 -15.63 -22.69
N VAL A 573 -46.60 -15.38 -21.54
CA VAL A 573 -48.02 -15.09 -21.40
C VAL A 573 -48.19 -13.59 -21.18
N THR A 574 -49.20 -12.99 -21.79
CA THR A 574 -49.53 -11.56 -21.69
C THR A 574 -51.00 -11.40 -21.35
N ILE A 575 -51.29 -10.63 -20.31
CA ILE A 575 -52.62 -10.16 -19.94
C ILE A 575 -52.62 -8.65 -20.17
N ALA A 576 -53.41 -8.19 -21.13
CA ALA A 576 -53.48 -6.79 -21.52
C ALA A 576 -54.88 -6.24 -21.27
N ASP A 577 -54.95 -5.06 -20.65
CA ASP A 577 -56.17 -4.32 -20.39
C ASP A 577 -56.16 -2.99 -21.13
N THR A 578 -57.35 -2.44 -21.39
CA THR A 578 -57.57 -1.12 -22.00
C THR A 578 -57.91 -0.04 -20.96
N GLY A 579 -57.55 -0.29 -19.70
CA GLY A 579 -57.88 0.56 -18.57
C GLY A 579 -57.01 1.82 -18.42
N ARG A 580 -56.94 2.32 -17.18
CA ARG A 580 -56.27 3.60 -16.83
C ARG A 580 -54.77 3.72 -17.16
N GLY A 581 -54.11 2.63 -17.55
CA GLY A 581 -52.68 2.60 -17.85
C GLY A 581 -51.74 2.80 -16.65
N ILE A 582 -50.43 2.67 -16.90
CA ILE A 582 -49.36 2.84 -15.89
C ILE A 582 -48.33 3.83 -16.44
N GLU A 583 -47.99 4.84 -15.66
CA GLU A 583 -46.93 5.78 -16.05
C GLU A 583 -45.57 5.07 -16.24
N PRO A 584 -44.76 5.42 -17.25
CA PRO A 584 -43.50 4.72 -17.55
C PRO A 584 -42.52 4.61 -16.38
N TYR A 585 -42.45 5.63 -15.53
CA TYR A 585 -41.57 5.64 -14.35
C TYR A 585 -42.07 4.76 -13.20
N ARG A 586 -43.27 4.16 -13.33
CA ARG A 586 -43.92 3.32 -12.32
C ARG A 586 -43.97 1.84 -12.68
N LEU A 587 -43.63 1.46 -13.92
CA LEU A 587 -43.77 0.10 -14.43
C LEU A 587 -43.04 -0.96 -13.60
N GLU A 588 -41.92 -0.60 -12.98
CA GLU A 588 -41.18 -1.51 -12.09
C GLU A 588 -41.75 -1.48 -10.65
N ALA A 589 -42.13 -0.30 -10.18
CA ALA A 589 -42.63 -0.08 -8.82
C ALA A 589 -43.99 -0.74 -8.56
N VAL A 590 -44.80 -1.04 -9.58
CA VAL A 590 -46.10 -1.72 -9.40
C VAL A 590 -45.99 -3.11 -8.76
N PHE A 591 -44.81 -3.72 -8.82
CA PHE A 591 -44.54 -5.01 -8.20
C PHE A 591 -43.92 -4.88 -6.80
N ASP A 592 -43.71 -3.65 -6.30
CA ASP A 592 -43.23 -3.43 -4.94
C ASP A 592 -44.34 -3.71 -3.91
N ARG A 593 -43.93 -4.10 -2.70
CA ARG A 593 -44.87 -4.46 -1.63
C ARG A 593 -45.69 -3.25 -1.21
N PHE A 594 -47.00 -3.46 -1.07
CA PHE A 594 -47.96 -2.42 -0.69
C PHE A 594 -47.98 -1.21 -1.63
N TYR A 595 -47.39 -1.32 -2.82
CA TYR A 595 -47.42 -0.24 -3.79
C TYR A 595 -48.85 -0.02 -4.29
N GLN A 596 -49.30 1.23 -4.21
CA GLN A 596 -50.61 1.67 -4.69
C GLN A 596 -50.46 3.07 -5.30
N GLU A 597 -51.13 3.28 -6.43
CA GLU A 597 -51.03 4.54 -7.17
C GLU A 597 -51.74 5.70 -6.47
N GLU A 598 -52.82 5.41 -5.75
CA GLU A 598 -53.57 6.35 -4.92
C GLU A 598 -53.18 6.16 -3.46
N GLY A 599 -52.70 7.21 -2.79
CA GLY A 599 -52.40 7.16 -1.35
C GLY A 599 -53.64 6.83 -0.52
N ALA A 600 -53.45 6.26 0.68
CA ALA A 600 -54.50 5.64 1.49
C ALA A 600 -55.74 6.52 1.82
N LEU A 601 -55.67 7.85 1.61
CA LEU A 601 -56.77 8.81 1.83
C LEU A 601 -57.63 9.10 0.59
N ARG A 602 -57.24 8.70 -0.63
CA ARG A 602 -57.98 8.97 -1.89
C ARG A 602 -58.49 7.70 -2.56
N ARG A 603 -58.88 6.70 -1.77
CA ARG A 603 -59.29 5.39 -2.28
C ARG A 603 -60.54 5.52 -3.16
N THR A 604 -60.39 5.29 -4.46
CA THR A 604 -61.52 5.04 -5.37
C THR A 604 -61.64 3.55 -5.73
N THR A 605 -60.52 2.81 -5.69
CA THR A 605 -60.44 1.38 -6.03
C THR A 605 -59.68 0.59 -4.96
N GLY A 606 -60.22 -0.58 -4.58
CA GLY A 606 -59.71 -1.40 -3.46
C GLY A 606 -58.62 -2.41 -3.83
N GLY A 607 -57.54 -2.46 -3.05
CA GLY A 607 -56.48 -3.47 -3.18
C GLY A 607 -55.61 -3.60 -1.93
N THR A 608 -54.83 -4.68 -1.84
CA THR A 608 -53.86 -4.94 -0.76
C THR A 608 -52.46 -4.40 -1.10
N GLY A 609 -52.18 -4.13 -2.38
CA GLY A 609 -50.84 -3.79 -2.86
C GLY A 609 -49.83 -4.95 -2.76
N LEU A 610 -50.27 -6.16 -2.38
CA LEU A 610 -49.42 -7.35 -2.29
C LEU A 610 -49.58 -8.28 -3.49
N GLY A 611 -50.63 -8.10 -4.29
CA GLY A 611 -50.99 -8.96 -5.42
C GLY A 611 -49.84 -9.16 -6.42
N LEU A 612 -49.36 -8.07 -7.01
CA LEU A 612 -48.30 -8.11 -8.03
C LEU A 612 -46.94 -8.52 -7.46
N ALA A 613 -46.65 -8.13 -6.21
CA ALA A 613 -45.44 -8.59 -5.50
C ALA A 613 -45.42 -10.11 -5.33
N MET A 614 -46.56 -10.73 -5.00
CA MET A 614 -46.69 -12.19 -4.97
C MET A 614 -46.53 -12.79 -6.37
N CYS A 615 -47.15 -12.21 -7.40
CA CYS A 615 -46.98 -12.69 -8.78
C CYS A 615 -45.51 -12.75 -9.19
N ARG A 616 -44.72 -11.74 -8.81
CA ARG A 616 -43.26 -11.73 -9.04
C ARG A 616 -42.56 -12.88 -8.34
N GLN A 617 -42.77 -13.05 -7.04
CA GLN A 617 -42.15 -14.14 -6.28
C GLN A 617 -42.55 -15.54 -6.79
N ILE A 618 -43.80 -15.70 -7.21
CA ILE A 618 -44.28 -16.97 -7.79
C ILE A 618 -43.60 -17.24 -9.12
N ILE A 619 -43.63 -16.28 -10.05
CA ILE A 619 -43.05 -16.46 -11.39
C ILE A 619 -41.53 -16.68 -11.31
N GLU A 620 -40.83 -15.97 -10.43
CA GLU A 620 -39.40 -16.19 -10.16
C GLU A 620 -39.16 -17.61 -9.59
N GLY A 621 -40.00 -18.06 -8.65
CA GLY A 621 -39.96 -19.43 -8.11
C GLY A 621 -40.23 -20.52 -9.15
N LEU A 622 -41.03 -20.21 -10.18
CA LEU A 622 -41.27 -21.08 -11.34
C LEU A 622 -40.15 -21.01 -12.40
N GLY A 623 -39.09 -20.21 -12.18
CA GLY A 623 -37.98 -20.05 -13.12
C GLY A 623 -38.25 -19.09 -14.28
N GLY A 624 -39.26 -18.24 -14.15
CA GLY A 624 -39.65 -17.23 -15.13
C GLY A 624 -39.31 -15.80 -14.72
N ARG A 625 -39.81 -14.84 -15.50
CA ARG A 625 -39.73 -13.40 -15.21
C ARG A 625 -41.09 -12.74 -15.46
N ILE A 626 -41.48 -11.75 -14.64
CA ILE A 626 -42.67 -10.91 -14.84
C ILE A 626 -42.28 -9.44 -15.06
N TRP A 627 -42.99 -8.71 -15.91
CA TRP A 627 -42.81 -7.27 -16.13
C TRP A 627 -44.10 -6.62 -16.67
N ALA A 628 -44.16 -5.29 -16.62
CA ALA A 628 -45.27 -4.49 -17.14
C ALA A 628 -44.83 -3.61 -18.32
N THR A 629 -45.73 -3.36 -19.27
CA THR A 629 -45.59 -2.31 -20.29
C THR A 629 -46.88 -1.49 -20.38
N SER A 630 -46.75 -0.19 -20.63
CA SER A 630 -47.88 0.73 -20.83
C SER A 630 -47.35 2.00 -21.51
N GLU A 631 -48.14 2.57 -22.42
CA GLU A 631 -47.82 3.83 -23.11
C GLU A 631 -48.14 5.07 -22.25
N GLY A 632 -48.59 4.86 -21.01
CA GLY A 632 -48.96 5.92 -20.06
C GLY A 632 -50.44 5.88 -19.69
N LYS A 633 -50.92 6.95 -19.08
CA LYS A 633 -52.30 7.04 -18.58
C LYS A 633 -53.34 6.94 -19.70
N ASP A 634 -54.42 6.24 -19.37
CA ASP A 634 -55.59 5.98 -20.23
C ASP A 634 -55.25 5.27 -21.55
N GLN A 635 -54.11 4.58 -21.61
CA GLN A 635 -53.65 3.78 -22.77
C GLN A 635 -53.66 2.27 -22.48
N GLY A 636 -54.23 1.83 -21.37
CA GLY A 636 -54.17 0.44 -20.94
C GLY A 636 -52.80 -0.01 -20.45
N SER A 637 -52.73 -1.25 -19.97
CA SER A 637 -51.51 -1.87 -19.46
C SER A 637 -51.37 -3.30 -19.97
N GLN A 638 -50.13 -3.78 -20.09
CA GLN A 638 -49.85 -5.18 -20.39
C GLN A 638 -48.93 -5.74 -19.33
N LEU A 639 -49.37 -6.82 -18.68
CA LEU A 639 -48.59 -7.59 -17.74
C LEU A 639 -48.12 -8.87 -18.45
N HIS A 640 -46.81 -9.07 -18.46
CA HIS A 640 -46.18 -10.18 -19.14
C HIS A 640 -45.46 -11.06 -18.14
N PHE A 641 -45.51 -12.37 -18.32
CA PHE A 641 -44.64 -13.29 -17.60
C PHE A 641 -44.14 -14.42 -18.50
N THR A 642 -42.97 -14.98 -18.18
CA THR A 642 -42.41 -16.15 -18.85
C THR A 642 -42.49 -17.41 -17.99
N LEU A 643 -42.54 -18.57 -18.63
CA LEU A 643 -42.46 -19.88 -17.99
C LEU A 643 -41.57 -20.84 -18.79
N PRO A 644 -40.82 -21.72 -18.13
CA PRO A 644 -40.08 -22.79 -18.79
C PRO A 644 -41.00 -23.79 -19.51
N ILE A 645 -40.65 -24.14 -20.75
CA ILE A 645 -41.25 -25.24 -21.50
C ILE A 645 -40.81 -26.56 -20.85
N ALA A 646 -41.74 -27.52 -20.70
CA ALA A 646 -41.37 -28.84 -20.20
C ALA A 646 -40.64 -29.64 -21.30
N GLU A 647 -39.43 -30.12 -21.00
CA GLU A 647 -38.72 -31.07 -21.87
C GLU A 647 -39.51 -32.39 -21.96
N GLY A 648 -39.78 -32.88 -23.19
CA GLY A 648 -40.86 -33.83 -23.53
C GLY A 648 -40.98 -35.10 -22.66
N ARG A 649 -42.18 -35.63 -22.40
CA ARG A 649 -43.12 -36.27 -23.36
C ARG A 649 -44.57 -36.04 -22.93
N ALA A 650 -45.43 -35.68 -23.88
CA ALA A 650 -46.88 -35.82 -23.73
C ALA A 650 -47.23 -37.32 -23.56
N ILE A 651 -47.59 -37.74 -22.34
CA ILE A 651 -48.21 -39.04 -22.11
C ILE A 651 -49.70 -38.89 -22.36
N LEU A 652 -50.11 -39.10 -23.62
CA LEU A 652 -51.51 -39.39 -23.94
C LEU A 652 -51.88 -40.72 -23.26
N HIS A 653 -52.67 -40.66 -22.18
CA HIS A 653 -53.25 -41.83 -21.56
C HIS A 653 -54.29 -42.45 -22.50
N VAL A 654 -53.86 -43.41 -23.33
CA VAL A 654 -54.76 -44.38 -23.96
C VAL A 654 -54.94 -45.54 -22.97
N ARG A 655 -56.13 -45.66 -22.38
CA ARG A 655 -56.52 -46.84 -21.60
C ARG A 655 -56.56 -48.05 -22.52
N HIS A 656 -55.67 -49.02 -22.32
CA HIS A 656 -55.87 -50.39 -22.79
C HIS A 656 -55.87 -51.35 -21.60
N ASN A 657 -57.05 -51.93 -21.36
CA ASN A 657 -57.21 -53.22 -20.68
C ASN A 657 -56.43 -54.29 -21.46
N THR A 658 -55.63 -55.09 -20.75
CA THR A 658 -55.58 -56.56 -20.91
C THR A 658 -54.75 -57.18 -19.80
N GLU A 659 -55.33 -58.22 -19.20
CA GLU A 659 -54.71 -59.22 -18.32
C GLU A 659 -53.59 -59.99 -19.06
N GLU A 660 -52.48 -60.32 -18.39
CA GLU A 660 -51.90 -61.68 -18.44
C GLU A 660 -50.75 -61.91 -17.43
N MET A 661 -50.65 -63.19 -17.03
CA MET A 661 -49.90 -63.82 -15.95
C MET A 661 -48.44 -64.16 -16.31
N LEU A 662 -47.57 -64.13 -15.27
CA LEU A 662 -46.43 -65.01 -14.95
C LEU A 662 -45.26 -65.17 -15.95
N THR A 663 -44.02 -64.90 -15.51
CA THR A 663 -43.03 -65.93 -15.07
C THR A 663 -41.70 -65.31 -14.58
N GLU A 664 -40.93 -66.17 -13.93
CA GLU A 664 -39.85 -66.04 -12.94
C GLU A 664 -38.50 -65.42 -13.36
N GLU A 665 -37.84 -64.89 -12.31
CA GLU A 665 -36.42 -64.96 -11.92
C GLU A 665 -35.30 -64.37 -12.79
N ASP A 666 -34.59 -63.39 -12.21
CA ASP A 666 -33.13 -63.40 -12.16
C ASP A 666 -32.63 -62.71 -10.85
N PRO A 667 -32.00 -63.43 -9.89
CA PRO A 667 -31.57 -62.87 -8.62
C PRO A 667 -30.07 -62.60 -8.62
N ASN A 668 -29.64 -61.38 -8.95
CA ASN A 668 -28.34 -60.84 -8.50
C ASN A 668 -28.15 -59.35 -8.86
N SER A 669 -28.45 -58.47 -7.90
CA SER A 669 -27.69 -57.23 -7.64
C SER A 669 -28.40 -56.39 -6.57
N LEU A 670 -28.33 -56.88 -5.33
CA LEU A 670 -28.53 -56.08 -4.13
C LEU A 670 -27.17 -55.70 -3.55
N SER A 671 -27.16 -54.57 -2.82
CA SER A 671 -26.04 -53.94 -2.10
C SER A 671 -25.33 -52.83 -2.93
N VAL A 672 -25.20 -51.57 -2.50
CA VAL A 672 -25.38 -50.93 -1.19
C VAL A 672 -25.72 -49.44 -1.42
N LEU A 673 -26.89 -48.99 -0.95
CA LEU A 673 -27.18 -47.61 -0.58
C LEU A 673 -27.32 -47.62 0.94
N GLU A 674 -26.38 -47.03 1.67
CA GLU A 674 -26.58 -46.47 3.02
C GLU A 674 -25.24 -46.00 3.62
N ARG A 675 -25.08 -44.68 3.78
CA ARG A 675 -24.90 -43.98 5.08
C ARG A 675 -23.99 -42.75 5.04
N ASN A 676 -24.61 -41.67 5.54
CA ASN A 676 -24.09 -40.73 6.53
C ASN A 676 -23.22 -39.56 6.05
N ASN A 677 -23.97 -38.50 5.75
CA ASN A 677 -23.75 -37.12 6.15
C ASN A 677 -23.32 -36.98 7.64
N PRO A 678 -22.24 -36.24 7.94
CA PRO A 678 -22.20 -35.42 9.15
C PRO A 678 -21.64 -34.02 8.84
N TYR A 679 -22.33 -32.95 9.24
CA TYR A 679 -21.73 -31.73 9.84
C TYR A 679 -22.86 -30.77 10.24
N ILE A 680 -23.21 -30.81 11.53
CA ILE A 680 -23.87 -29.76 12.30
C ILE A 680 -23.10 -29.68 13.63
N LEU A 681 -22.91 -28.44 14.14
CA LEU A 681 -22.12 -27.97 15.31
C LEU A 681 -20.67 -27.64 14.91
N ASP A 682 -20.24 -26.39 14.88
CA ASP A 682 -20.33 -25.30 15.89
C ASP A 682 -20.61 -23.90 15.31
#